data_AF-A0A2K1QLU6-F1
#
_entry.id   AF-A0A2K1QLU6-F1
#
_cell.length_a   1.000
_cell.length_b   1.000
_cell.length_c   1.000
_cell.angle_alpha   90.00
_cell.angle_beta   90.00
_cell.angle_gamma   90.00
#
_symmetry.space_group_name_H-M   'P 1'
#
loop_
_entity.id
_entity.type
_entity.pdbx_description
1 polymer ?
#
loop_
_entity_poly.entity_id
_entity_poly.type
_entity_poly.pdbx_seq_one_letter_code
_entity_poly.pdbx_strand_id
1 'polypeptide(L)'
;MAAEEHINFTVRPLPRGTSLEGAFRVHIASKDLEALKIRPGDLCQLNTAEGTTGTGIAWRSTDVTAKANTHPVKLTDTFRDAFNFKLGNQLTISRSQAQIYHADRVVVTDVSDHDTSDEVRDDENWNWRCGNILGNVEAIANGIAFEATSRKGLRKRFLIESINSSTRDSNALYFFNDRTQLILQDESAGPTPAPRMRSLRLSKHGIGGLDQQIGLLNERLDLLVGEIDGRRLPVSMRVNDGILLYGPTGTGKSLILKRLAQGPWRKVLRINSGTLPGTPSRIQSVVAGLITEAIAQQPSLILMDNIHIIAGSQPNEIYGQSTVDLIAQELERLNGTKVLVVAAAPNPSDVNKTLRAPGLLEYELEIPIPDQAARISILKTLQDTAGEGSSEFDELAETIGGRTHGFVGQDLRALYRRAQVHAIRRFVQGGWSSNSGSHDAASLTTLVNGHGHGHAHNRPSVSTLGSIDYQNEAAAIDLLMEDFEKALLEIRPTAMKEVFLETPNVQWSQIGGSHEIKRLLTRAVEWPLKHSFHMDDLDMSPTKGILLYGPPGCSKTMTAKAVATSSGLNFLAVKGAELTSMYVGESERAIREVFRKARVAAPSIIFFDEIDSIATERDASSSGLNVLTTLLNEMDGIESLNGVLVLAATNKPEILDAALLRPGRFDTLHYIGPPNLEARKEIFRLKTSAIPVSASVNTVGLAQRTEGFSGAEIVAICHEAKVQTMERRIELLGLDSTLPLNDERFKVSQQDFESALSGALRRITPDLVKGYEAWRNALKG
;
A
#
# COMPACT_ATOMS: atom_id res chain seq x y z
N MET A 1 19.60 -27.97 36.21
CA MET A 1 18.53 -28.47 35.34
C MET A 1 18.83 -29.92 35.03
N ALA A 2 18.16 -30.86 35.70
CA ALA A 2 18.25 -32.27 35.34
C ALA A 2 17.45 -32.47 34.05
N ALA A 3 18.02 -33.19 33.08
CA ALA A 3 17.34 -33.54 31.84
C ALA A 3 16.08 -34.36 32.18
N GLU A 4 14.90 -33.89 31.77
CA GLU A 4 13.66 -34.66 31.89
C GLU A 4 13.77 -35.87 30.95
N GLU A 5 13.79 -37.09 31.51
CA GLU A 5 13.69 -38.31 30.72
C GLU A 5 12.32 -38.34 30.03
N HIS A 6 12.31 -38.17 28.70
CA HIS A 6 11.10 -38.29 27.91
C HIS A 6 10.67 -39.76 27.83
N ILE A 7 9.69 -40.13 28.65
CA ILE A 7 9.04 -41.44 28.58
C ILE A 7 8.12 -41.45 27.35
N ASN A 8 8.35 -42.40 26.45
CA ASN A 8 7.48 -42.62 25.29
C ASN A 8 6.37 -43.61 25.65
N PHE A 9 5.14 -43.15 25.55
CA PHE A 9 3.94 -43.92 25.81
C PHE A 9 3.30 -44.40 24.51
N THR A 10 2.71 -45.60 24.55
CA THR A 10 1.97 -46.15 23.40
C THR A 10 0.46 -46.09 23.67
N VAL A 11 -0.29 -45.49 22.75
CA VAL A 11 -1.77 -45.42 22.82
C VAL A 11 -2.39 -46.82 22.70
N ARG A 12 -3.19 -47.18 23.70
CA ARG A 12 -4.00 -48.39 23.77
C ARG A 12 -5.49 -48.04 23.91
N PRO A 13 -6.39 -48.88 23.40
CA PRO A 13 -7.82 -48.65 23.55
C PRO A 13 -8.24 -48.88 25.00
N LEU A 14 -9.12 -48.02 25.52
CA LEU A 14 -9.96 -48.32 26.68
C LEU A 14 -11.32 -48.84 26.17
N PRO A 15 -11.82 -50.00 26.65
CA PRO A 15 -13.10 -50.55 26.20
C PRO A 15 -14.26 -49.56 26.37
N ARG A 16 -15.21 -49.56 25.43
CA ARG A 16 -16.32 -48.59 25.33
C ARG A 16 -17.20 -48.61 26.59
N GLY A 17 -17.28 -47.48 27.27
CA GLY A 17 -18.47 -47.11 28.04
C GLY A 17 -19.48 -46.44 27.10
N THR A 18 -20.77 -46.67 27.32
CA THR A 18 -21.85 -45.98 26.59
C THR A 18 -22.10 -44.55 27.09
N SER A 19 -21.34 -44.11 28.11
CA SER A 19 -21.45 -42.80 28.76
C SER A 19 -20.23 -41.93 28.46
N LEU A 20 -20.44 -40.61 28.43
CA LEU A 20 -19.35 -39.61 28.40
C LEU A 20 -18.58 -39.53 29.73
N GLU A 21 -19.02 -40.24 30.76
CA GLU A 21 -18.36 -40.26 32.07
C GLU A 21 -16.91 -40.76 31.94
N GLY A 22 -15.97 -39.94 32.40
CA GLY A 22 -14.55 -40.25 32.29
C GLY A 22 -14.01 -40.27 30.85
N ALA A 23 -14.73 -39.72 29.87
CA ALA A 23 -14.30 -39.70 28.47
C ALA A 23 -12.89 -39.09 28.31
N PHE A 24 -12.54 -38.09 29.13
CA PHE A 24 -11.25 -37.41 29.09
C PHE A 24 -10.20 -37.91 30.09
N ARG A 25 -10.47 -39.05 30.74
CA ARG A 25 -9.51 -39.66 31.65
C ARG A 25 -8.43 -40.39 30.85
N VAL A 26 -7.19 -40.04 31.14
CA VAL A 26 -5.99 -40.64 30.56
C VAL A 26 -5.49 -41.66 31.56
N HIS A 27 -5.70 -42.94 31.27
CA HIS A 27 -5.35 -44.02 32.19
C HIS A 27 -3.87 -44.38 32.05
N ILE A 28 -3.11 -44.07 33.10
CA ILE A 28 -1.66 -44.22 33.19
C ILE A 28 -1.34 -45.18 34.34
N ALA A 29 -0.32 -46.04 34.18
CA ALA A 29 0.10 -46.94 35.24
C ALA A 29 0.69 -46.15 36.43
N SER A 30 0.50 -46.66 37.67
CA SER A 30 0.96 -45.96 38.88
C SER A 30 2.46 -45.65 38.87
N LYS A 31 3.29 -46.56 38.35
CA LYS A 31 4.75 -46.36 38.19
C LYS A 31 5.09 -45.15 37.30
N ASP A 32 4.28 -44.92 36.27
CA ASP A 32 4.53 -43.88 35.28
C ASP A 32 3.99 -42.52 35.76
N LEU A 33 2.89 -42.52 36.51
CA LEU A 33 2.39 -41.31 37.20
C LEU A 33 3.40 -40.77 38.22
N GLU A 34 4.04 -41.68 38.98
CA GLU A 34 5.10 -41.34 39.94
C GLU A 34 6.34 -40.77 39.22
N ALA A 35 6.76 -41.38 38.11
CA ALA A 35 7.89 -40.91 37.30
C ALA A 35 7.63 -39.50 36.70
N LEU A 36 6.41 -39.26 36.21
CA LEU A 36 6.00 -37.96 35.66
C LEU A 36 5.68 -36.90 36.73
N LYS A 37 5.63 -37.27 38.02
CA LYS A 37 5.20 -36.41 39.14
C LYS A 37 3.80 -35.82 38.93
N ILE A 38 2.89 -36.60 38.34
CA ILE A 38 1.49 -36.23 38.08
C ILE A 38 0.60 -37.02 39.06
N ARG A 39 -0.31 -36.33 39.77
CA ARG A 39 -1.28 -36.98 40.65
C ARG A 39 -2.56 -37.31 39.87
N PRO A 40 -3.29 -38.38 40.24
CA PRO A 40 -4.61 -38.63 39.66
C PRO A 40 -5.52 -37.42 39.88
N GLY A 41 -6.22 -36.97 38.84
CA GLY A 41 -7.02 -35.75 38.82
C GLY A 41 -6.28 -34.51 38.29
N ASP A 42 -4.95 -34.53 38.20
CA ASP A 42 -4.20 -33.43 37.56
C ASP A 42 -4.42 -33.43 36.04
N LEU A 43 -4.38 -32.24 35.44
CA LEU A 43 -4.39 -32.11 33.98
C LEU A 43 -3.02 -32.46 33.39
N CYS A 44 -3.02 -33.24 32.32
CA CYS A 44 -1.85 -33.61 31.56
C CYS A 44 -2.01 -33.25 30.08
N GLN A 45 -0.89 -32.93 29.44
CA GLN A 45 -0.83 -32.66 28.02
C GLN A 45 -0.15 -33.84 27.32
N LEU A 46 -0.78 -34.31 26.25
CA LEU A 46 -0.33 -35.43 25.43
C LEU A 46 0.14 -34.86 24.10
N ASN A 47 1.39 -35.12 23.74
CA ASN A 47 1.98 -34.62 22.51
C ASN A 47 2.53 -35.77 21.66
N THR A 48 2.20 -35.79 20.36
CA THR A 48 2.85 -36.69 19.40
C THR A 48 4.05 -36.01 18.74
N ALA A 49 4.96 -36.80 18.17
CA ALA A 49 6.05 -36.27 17.34
C ALA A 49 5.55 -35.56 16.07
N GLU A 50 4.32 -35.83 15.64
CA GLU A 50 3.66 -35.25 14.46
C GLU A 50 3.02 -33.87 14.75
N GLY A 51 3.13 -33.37 15.99
CA GLY A 51 2.59 -32.07 16.41
C GLY A 51 1.14 -32.09 16.88
N THR A 52 0.50 -33.26 16.99
CA THR A 52 -0.82 -33.41 17.59
C THR A 52 -0.71 -33.23 19.10
N THR A 53 -1.53 -32.34 19.65
CA THR A 53 -1.58 -32.07 21.09
C THR A 53 -2.99 -32.25 21.62
N GLY A 54 -3.13 -32.81 22.82
CA GLY A 54 -4.42 -33.00 23.47
C GLY A 54 -4.32 -32.87 24.99
N THR A 55 -5.39 -32.39 25.61
CA THR A 55 -5.45 -32.18 27.06
C THR A 55 -6.34 -33.24 27.69
N GLY A 56 -5.89 -33.88 28.76
CA GLY A 56 -6.65 -34.91 29.48
C GLY A 56 -6.46 -34.85 30.99
N ILE A 57 -7.27 -35.63 31.70
CA ILE A 57 -7.23 -35.74 33.16
C ILE A 57 -6.50 -37.03 33.52
N ALA A 58 -5.38 -36.93 34.24
CA ALA A 58 -4.61 -38.10 34.62
C ALA A 58 -5.41 -39.02 35.54
N TRP A 59 -5.48 -40.32 35.22
CA TRP A 59 -6.20 -41.30 36.00
C TRP A 59 -5.38 -42.57 36.20
N ARG A 60 -5.58 -43.26 37.33
CA ARG A 60 -4.89 -44.53 37.58
C ARG A 60 -5.45 -45.62 36.68
N SER A 61 -4.58 -46.30 35.94
CA SER A 61 -4.92 -47.52 35.23
C SER A 61 -5.21 -48.66 36.21
N THR A 62 -6.25 -49.45 35.95
CA THR A 62 -6.66 -50.62 36.75
C THR A 62 -5.98 -51.91 36.32
N ASP A 63 -5.16 -51.89 35.27
CA ASP A 63 -4.44 -53.08 34.79
C ASP A 63 -3.28 -53.42 35.73
N VAL A 64 -3.29 -54.64 36.27
CA VAL A 64 -2.30 -55.10 37.25
C VAL A 64 -0.99 -55.59 36.61
N THR A 65 -0.89 -55.69 35.27
CA THR A 65 0.29 -56.29 34.63
C THR A 65 0.65 -55.63 33.29
N ALA A 66 1.51 -54.61 33.32
CA ALA A 66 2.31 -54.23 32.16
C ALA A 66 3.72 -54.82 32.32
N LYS A 67 4.29 -55.38 31.26
CA LYS A 67 5.70 -55.82 31.25
C LYS A 67 6.60 -54.66 31.69
N ALA A 68 7.69 -54.96 32.40
CA ALA A 68 8.54 -53.96 33.05
C ALA A 68 8.95 -52.79 32.13
N ASN A 69 9.13 -53.06 30.83
CA ASN A 69 9.63 -52.11 29.83
C ASN A 69 8.56 -51.53 28.87
N THR A 70 7.26 -51.62 29.21
CA THR A 70 6.18 -51.03 28.41
C THR A 70 5.46 -49.93 29.19
N HIS A 71 5.17 -48.82 28.51
CA HIS A 71 4.44 -47.66 29.01
C HIS A 71 3.11 -47.48 28.23
N PRO A 72 2.09 -48.33 28.48
CA PRO A 72 0.80 -48.19 27.79
C PRO A 72 0.00 -47.03 28.38
N VAL A 73 -0.64 -46.24 27.52
CA VAL A 73 -1.64 -45.23 27.91
C VAL A 73 -2.96 -45.61 27.30
N LYS A 74 -3.98 -45.81 28.12
CA LYS A 74 -5.31 -46.15 27.64
C LYS A 74 -6.17 -44.90 27.50
N LEU A 75 -6.73 -44.71 26.31
CA LEU A 75 -7.61 -43.60 25.95
C LEU A 75 -8.94 -44.14 25.45
N THR A 76 -10.03 -43.42 25.74
CA THR A 76 -11.36 -43.72 25.18
C THR A 76 -11.39 -43.44 23.68
N ASP A 77 -12.35 -44.03 22.96
CA ASP A 77 -12.60 -43.69 21.56
C ASP A 77 -12.92 -42.19 21.43
N THR A 78 -13.76 -41.66 22.33
CA THR A 78 -14.14 -40.24 22.38
C THR A 78 -12.95 -39.29 22.52
N PHE A 79 -11.99 -39.58 23.40
CA PHE A 79 -10.79 -38.75 23.56
C PHE A 79 -9.92 -38.77 22.30
N ARG A 80 -9.79 -39.96 21.69
CA ARG A 80 -8.98 -40.15 20.49
C ARG A 80 -9.57 -39.44 19.29
N ASP A 81 -10.89 -39.47 19.13
CA ASP A 81 -11.60 -38.79 18.06
C ASP A 81 -11.55 -37.25 18.25
N ALA A 82 -11.69 -36.75 19.49
CA ALA A 82 -11.67 -35.32 19.78
C ALA A 82 -10.32 -34.65 19.47
N PHE A 83 -9.20 -35.34 19.74
CA PHE A 83 -7.84 -34.80 19.55
C PHE A 83 -7.05 -35.50 18.42
N ASN A 84 -7.70 -36.31 17.57
CA ASN A 84 -7.07 -37.05 16.47
C ASN A 84 -5.90 -37.99 16.85
N PHE A 85 -5.98 -38.70 17.97
CA PHE A 85 -5.01 -39.74 18.33
C PHE A 85 -5.36 -41.11 17.74
N LYS A 86 -4.41 -41.78 17.09
CA LYS A 86 -4.60 -43.15 16.56
C LYS A 86 -4.05 -44.20 17.53
N LEU A 87 -4.61 -45.40 17.48
CA LEU A 87 -4.08 -46.54 18.24
C LEU A 87 -2.65 -46.84 17.81
N GLY A 88 -1.78 -47.13 18.78
CA GLY A 88 -0.37 -47.41 18.53
C GLY A 88 0.52 -46.19 18.32
N ASN A 89 -0.03 -44.96 18.27
CA ASN A 89 0.81 -43.75 18.28
C ASN A 89 1.71 -43.73 19.52
N GLN A 90 2.94 -43.26 19.32
CA GLN A 90 3.84 -42.89 20.40
C GLN A 90 3.57 -41.44 20.80
N LEU A 91 3.44 -41.20 22.10
CA LEU A 91 3.22 -39.86 22.65
C LEU A 91 4.07 -39.64 23.90
N THR A 92 4.32 -38.37 24.19
CA THR A 92 4.88 -37.92 25.46
C THR A 92 3.76 -37.31 26.31
N ILE A 93 3.84 -37.51 27.63
CA ILE A 93 2.90 -36.95 28.59
C ILE A 93 3.68 -36.00 29.50
N SER A 94 3.18 -34.78 29.66
CA SER A 94 3.69 -33.81 30.63
C SER A 94 2.56 -33.27 31.49
N ARG A 95 2.91 -32.75 32.67
CA ARG A 95 1.96 -32.04 33.53
C ARG A 95 1.56 -30.73 32.85
N SER A 96 0.27 -30.48 32.74
CA SER A 96 -0.24 -29.22 32.18
C SER A 96 -0.56 -28.23 33.31
N GLN A 97 -0.31 -26.95 33.07
CA GLN A 97 -0.81 -25.84 33.90
C GLN A 97 -2.18 -25.32 33.41
N ALA A 98 -2.74 -25.93 32.36
CA ALA A 98 -4.07 -25.59 31.87
C ALA A 98 -5.12 -25.79 32.97
N GLN A 99 -6.25 -25.13 32.81
CA GLN A 99 -7.44 -25.30 33.65
C GLN A 99 -8.61 -25.74 32.78
N ILE A 100 -9.60 -26.40 33.39
CA ILE A 100 -10.87 -26.70 32.71
C ILE A 100 -11.71 -25.42 32.74
N TYR A 101 -12.06 -24.89 31.58
CA TYR A 101 -12.76 -23.61 31.46
C TYR A 101 -14.28 -23.79 31.52
N HIS A 102 -15.00 -22.76 31.96
CA HIS A 102 -16.46 -22.77 31.88
C HIS A 102 -16.91 -22.62 30.42
N ALA A 103 -17.87 -23.44 29.99
CA ALA A 103 -18.51 -23.26 28.69
C ALA A 103 -19.64 -22.22 28.80
N ASP A 104 -19.53 -21.10 28.10
CA ASP A 104 -20.60 -20.09 28.05
C ASP A 104 -21.77 -20.57 27.19
N ARG A 105 -21.44 -21.21 26.05
CA ARG A 105 -22.41 -21.75 25.11
C ARG A 105 -21.89 -23.02 24.46
N VAL A 106 -22.74 -24.05 24.40
CA VAL A 106 -22.45 -25.33 23.76
C VAL A 106 -23.48 -25.57 22.67
N VAL A 107 -22.99 -25.85 21.46
CA VAL A 107 -23.80 -26.12 20.28
C VAL A 107 -23.67 -27.61 19.95
N VAL A 108 -24.82 -28.27 19.85
CA VAL A 108 -24.91 -29.71 19.65
C VAL A 108 -25.84 -30.00 18.47
N THR A 109 -25.43 -30.91 17.60
CA THR A 109 -26.17 -31.29 16.39
C THR A 109 -26.56 -32.77 16.49
N ASP A 110 -27.79 -33.10 16.12
CA ASP A 110 -28.22 -34.50 15.96
C ASP A 110 -27.54 -35.11 14.73
N VAL A 111 -26.85 -36.24 14.90
CA VAL A 111 -26.11 -36.96 13.83
C VAL A 111 -26.58 -38.43 13.75
N SER A 112 -27.82 -38.69 14.17
CA SER A 112 -28.43 -40.02 14.11
C SER A 112 -28.75 -40.40 12.67
N ASP A 113 -28.40 -41.62 12.24
CA ASP A 113 -28.80 -42.11 10.92
C ASP A 113 -30.34 -42.15 10.84
N HIS A 114 -30.92 -41.34 9.96
CA HIS A 114 -32.37 -41.24 9.77
C HIS A 114 -32.93 -42.55 9.18
N ASP A 115 -33.35 -43.49 10.02
CA ASP A 115 -34.31 -44.53 9.59
C ASP A 115 -35.68 -43.86 9.43
N THR A 116 -36.18 -43.84 8.20
CA THR A 116 -37.44 -43.21 7.74
C THR A 116 -38.69 -43.98 8.18
N SER A 117 -38.73 -44.45 9.42
CA SER A 117 -39.92 -45.02 10.03
C SER A 117 -39.87 -44.82 11.54
N ASP A 118 -40.47 -43.73 12.01
CA ASP A 118 -41.50 -43.77 13.05
C ASP A 118 -41.84 -42.34 13.47
N GLU A 119 -43.02 -41.89 13.02
CA GLU A 119 -43.71 -40.69 13.50
C GLU A 119 -44.23 -40.88 14.93
N VAL A 120 -43.32 -41.16 15.87
CA VAL A 120 -43.61 -41.08 17.30
C VAL A 120 -43.01 -39.78 17.81
N ARG A 121 -43.81 -38.71 17.74
CA ARG A 121 -43.63 -37.50 18.54
C ARG A 121 -43.64 -37.90 20.01
N ASP A 122 -42.47 -38.10 20.60
CA ASP A 122 -42.32 -38.32 22.03
C ASP A 122 -41.27 -37.41 22.65
N ASP A 123 -41.71 -36.73 23.71
CA ASP A 123 -41.06 -35.80 24.63
C ASP A 123 -40.08 -34.79 24.00
N GLU A 124 -40.64 -33.61 23.71
CA GLU A 124 -40.04 -32.36 23.24
C GLU A 124 -38.97 -31.74 24.19
N ASN A 125 -38.05 -32.53 24.75
CA ASN A 125 -36.99 -31.96 25.58
C ASN A 125 -35.63 -32.66 25.48
N TRP A 126 -35.20 -32.92 24.24
CA TRP A 126 -33.82 -33.30 23.93
C TRP A 126 -32.82 -32.30 24.50
N ASN A 127 -33.18 -31.01 24.57
CA ASN A 127 -32.31 -29.97 25.11
C ASN A 127 -31.98 -30.24 26.59
N TRP A 128 -33.00 -30.52 27.40
CA TRP A 128 -32.80 -30.90 28.79
C TRP A 128 -31.98 -32.19 28.94
N ARG A 129 -32.21 -33.20 28.07
CA ARG A 129 -31.46 -34.47 28.14
C ARG A 129 -29.99 -34.31 27.81
N CYS A 130 -29.67 -33.61 26.73
CA CYS A 130 -28.30 -33.28 26.38
C CYS A 130 -27.65 -32.44 27.49
N GLY A 131 -28.36 -31.45 28.03
CA GLY A 131 -27.87 -30.64 29.15
C GLY A 131 -27.59 -31.46 30.41
N ASN A 132 -28.45 -32.43 30.73
CA ASN A 132 -28.26 -33.31 31.89
C ASN A 132 -27.06 -34.26 31.70
N ILE A 133 -26.88 -34.83 30.50
CA ILE A 133 -25.72 -35.69 30.22
C ILE A 133 -24.42 -34.87 30.30
N LEU A 134 -24.38 -33.70 29.66
CA LEU A 134 -23.21 -32.82 29.65
C LEU A 134 -22.91 -32.23 31.04
N GLY A 135 -23.92 -31.95 31.85
CA GLY A 135 -23.75 -31.47 33.22
C GLY A 135 -23.23 -32.51 34.21
N ASN A 136 -23.34 -33.79 33.88
CA ASN A 136 -22.86 -34.89 34.73
C ASN A 136 -21.45 -35.38 34.38
N VAL A 137 -20.75 -34.73 33.44
CA VAL A 137 -19.38 -35.11 33.07
C VAL A 137 -18.34 -34.12 33.55
N GLU A 138 -17.13 -34.62 33.82
CA GLU A 138 -16.01 -33.83 34.33
C GLU A 138 -15.49 -32.81 33.31
N ALA A 139 -15.56 -33.16 32.02
CA ALA A 139 -15.08 -32.33 30.92
C ALA A 139 -15.77 -32.67 29.59
N ILE A 140 -15.86 -31.68 28.72
CA ILE A 140 -16.31 -31.74 27.33
C ILE A 140 -15.30 -31.00 26.43
N ALA A 141 -15.26 -31.35 25.14
CA ALA A 141 -14.46 -30.66 24.12
C ALA A 141 -15.20 -30.66 22.77
N ASN A 142 -14.72 -29.84 21.85
CA ASN A 142 -15.25 -29.77 20.48
C ASN A 142 -15.04 -31.10 19.74
N GLY A 143 -15.99 -31.46 18.88
CA GLY A 143 -15.91 -32.66 18.03
C GLY A 143 -16.32 -33.96 18.72
N ILE A 144 -16.84 -33.91 19.94
CA ILE A 144 -17.30 -35.12 20.65
C ILE A 144 -18.70 -35.52 20.25
N ALA A 145 -18.86 -36.79 19.90
CA ALA A 145 -20.16 -37.42 19.77
C ALA A 145 -20.56 -38.17 21.04
N PHE A 146 -21.83 -38.07 21.43
CA PHE A 146 -22.43 -38.79 22.56
C PHE A 146 -23.83 -39.27 22.23
N GLU A 147 -24.31 -40.25 22.97
CA GLU A 147 -25.66 -40.79 22.79
C GLU A 147 -26.57 -40.33 23.93
N ALA A 148 -27.78 -39.91 23.57
CA ALA A 148 -28.85 -39.62 24.52
C ALA A 148 -30.04 -40.54 24.25
N THR A 149 -30.58 -41.13 25.32
CA THR A 149 -31.71 -42.05 25.24
C THR A 149 -32.97 -41.39 25.80
N SER A 150 -34.08 -41.52 25.09
CA SER A 150 -35.41 -41.10 25.52
C SER A 150 -35.97 -42.02 26.63
N ARG A 151 -37.00 -41.57 27.34
CA ARG A 151 -37.73 -42.37 28.35
C ARG A 151 -38.35 -43.63 27.76
N LYS A 152 -38.72 -43.60 26.47
CA LYS A 152 -39.29 -44.75 25.75
C LYS A 152 -38.26 -45.56 24.95
N GLY A 153 -36.95 -45.33 25.18
CA GLY A 153 -35.89 -46.15 24.58
C GLY A 153 -35.35 -45.67 23.23
N LEU A 154 -35.87 -44.58 22.65
CA LEU A 154 -35.32 -43.97 21.44
C LEU A 154 -33.90 -43.44 21.70
N ARG A 155 -32.91 -43.90 20.95
CA ARG A 155 -31.51 -43.46 21.07
C ARG A 155 -31.18 -42.51 19.93
N LYS A 156 -30.64 -41.34 20.29
CA LYS A 156 -30.11 -40.36 19.34
C LYS A 156 -28.64 -40.11 19.61
N ARG A 157 -27.86 -39.94 18.55
CA ARG A 157 -26.44 -39.59 18.62
C ARG A 157 -26.30 -38.10 18.32
N PHE A 158 -25.57 -37.40 19.18
CA PHE A 158 -25.39 -35.96 19.13
C PHE A 158 -23.91 -35.62 19.06
N LEU A 159 -23.53 -34.62 18.25
CA LEU A 159 -22.16 -34.13 18.09
C LEU A 159 -22.04 -32.71 18.66
N ILE A 160 -21.05 -32.47 19.51
CA ILE A 160 -20.67 -31.12 19.97
C ILE A 160 -19.93 -30.42 18.83
N GLU A 161 -20.63 -29.56 18.10
CA GLU A 161 -20.10 -28.82 16.95
C GLU A 161 -19.16 -27.70 17.42
N SER A 162 -19.58 -26.94 18.44
CA SER A 162 -18.78 -25.84 18.98
C SER A 162 -19.10 -25.52 20.44
N ILE A 163 -18.04 -25.16 21.17
CA ILE A 163 -18.08 -24.65 22.54
C ILE A 163 -17.47 -23.25 22.51
N ASN A 164 -18.23 -22.26 22.97
CA ASN A 164 -17.75 -20.91 23.18
C ASN A 164 -17.39 -20.72 24.66
N SER A 165 -16.22 -20.15 24.89
CA SER A 165 -15.72 -19.75 26.20
C SER A 165 -14.84 -18.51 26.06
N SER A 166 -14.43 -17.92 27.17
CA SER A 166 -13.52 -16.76 27.22
C SER A 166 -12.10 -17.04 26.69
N THR A 167 -11.75 -18.32 26.53
CA THR A 167 -10.49 -18.83 25.96
C THR A 167 -10.66 -19.23 24.48
N ARG A 168 -9.60 -19.04 23.68
CA ARG A 168 -9.55 -19.40 22.24
C ARG A 168 -8.75 -20.67 21.94
N ASP A 169 -8.43 -21.47 22.94
CA ASP A 169 -7.65 -22.70 22.74
C ASP A 169 -8.54 -23.84 22.24
N SER A 170 -8.24 -24.36 21.03
CA SER A 170 -8.97 -25.46 20.42
C SER A 170 -8.80 -26.78 21.18
N ASN A 171 -7.73 -26.91 21.97
CA ASN A 171 -7.36 -28.15 22.64
C ASN A 171 -7.65 -28.11 24.15
N ALA A 172 -8.43 -27.11 24.58
CA ALA A 172 -8.87 -26.98 25.96
C ALA A 172 -10.04 -27.90 26.30
N LEU A 173 -10.14 -28.23 27.58
CA LEU A 173 -11.29 -28.92 28.16
C LEU A 173 -12.22 -27.90 28.80
N TYR A 174 -13.52 -28.16 28.70
CA TYR A 174 -14.56 -27.30 29.24
C TYR A 174 -15.47 -28.06 30.19
N PHE A 175 -16.07 -27.39 31.17
CA PHE A 175 -17.13 -27.96 32.00
C PHE A 175 -18.48 -27.29 31.69
N PHE A 176 -19.54 -28.10 31.71
CA PHE A 176 -20.92 -27.68 31.46
C PHE A 176 -21.66 -27.59 32.80
N ASN A 177 -22.41 -26.51 33.03
CA ASN A 177 -23.25 -26.37 34.21
C ASN A 177 -24.52 -25.56 33.89
N ASP A 178 -25.31 -25.23 34.91
CA ASP A 178 -26.57 -24.47 34.76
C ASP A 178 -26.41 -23.05 34.17
N ARG A 179 -25.18 -22.51 34.12
CA ARG A 179 -24.89 -21.21 33.48
C ARG A 179 -24.56 -21.34 32.00
N THR A 180 -24.36 -22.56 31.51
CA THR A 180 -24.02 -22.85 30.12
C THR A 180 -25.27 -22.86 29.26
N GLN A 181 -25.27 -22.07 28.18
CA GLN A 181 -26.36 -22.08 27.22
C GLN A 181 -26.20 -23.24 26.23
N LEU A 182 -27.10 -24.24 26.28
CA LEU A 182 -27.16 -25.33 25.30
C LEU A 182 -28.05 -24.97 24.11
N ILE A 183 -27.57 -25.24 22.89
CA ILE A 183 -28.30 -25.03 21.63
C ILE A 183 -28.30 -26.34 20.85
N LEU A 184 -29.48 -26.88 20.56
CA LEU A 184 -29.66 -28.02 19.65
C LEU A 184 -29.89 -27.54 18.22
N GLN A 185 -29.13 -28.08 17.26
CA GLN A 185 -29.35 -27.92 15.83
C GLN A 185 -30.04 -29.17 15.26
N ASP A 186 -31.17 -28.99 14.57
CA ASP A 186 -31.80 -30.04 13.76
C ASP A 186 -31.13 -30.07 12.37
N GLU A 187 -30.79 -31.25 11.85
CA GLU A 187 -30.20 -31.41 10.50
C GLU A 187 -31.08 -30.85 9.36
N SER A 188 -32.39 -30.69 9.57
CA SER A 188 -33.31 -30.07 8.60
C SER A 188 -33.33 -28.53 8.64
N ALA A 189 -32.78 -27.95 9.71
CA ALA A 189 -32.47 -26.53 9.77
C ALA A 189 -30.98 -26.40 9.44
N GLY A 190 -30.67 -26.07 8.17
CA GLY A 190 -29.33 -25.65 7.78
C GLY A 190 -28.73 -24.66 8.78
N PRO A 191 -27.39 -24.49 8.77
CA PRO A 191 -26.60 -23.97 9.89
C PRO A 191 -27.32 -22.86 10.63
N THR A 192 -27.52 -23.04 11.95
CA THR A 192 -28.23 -22.09 12.83
C THR A 192 -28.03 -20.67 12.33
N PRO A 193 -29.10 -19.89 12.04
CA PRO A 193 -28.92 -18.53 11.58
C PRO A 193 -28.01 -17.84 12.58
N ALA A 194 -26.87 -17.36 12.08
CA ALA A 194 -25.94 -16.55 12.83
C ALA A 194 -26.75 -15.51 13.62
N PRO A 195 -26.34 -15.15 14.87
CA PRO A 195 -27.03 -14.12 15.64
C PRO A 195 -27.38 -12.98 14.70
N ARG A 196 -28.67 -12.62 14.57
CA ARG A 196 -29.16 -11.68 13.54
C ARG A 196 -28.19 -10.51 13.44
N MET A 197 -27.34 -10.52 12.42
CA MET A 197 -26.35 -9.47 12.23
C MET A 197 -27.13 -8.21 11.89
N ARG A 198 -27.16 -7.28 12.84
CA ARG A 198 -27.93 -6.03 12.70
C ARG A 198 -27.28 -5.05 11.73
N SER A 199 -25.98 -5.22 11.42
CA SER A 199 -25.26 -4.38 10.45
C SER A 199 -23.86 -4.96 10.12
N LEU A 200 -23.49 -4.97 8.84
CA LEU A 200 -22.10 -5.04 8.39
C LEU A 200 -21.66 -3.61 8.08
N ARG A 201 -21.10 -2.88 9.05
CA ARG A 201 -20.61 -1.52 8.81
C ARG A 201 -19.15 -1.39 9.17
N LEU A 202 -18.40 -0.81 8.26
CA LEU A 202 -17.02 -0.39 8.44
C LEU A 202 -16.98 0.88 9.30
N SER A 203 -16.25 0.80 10.41
CA SER A 203 -16.02 1.97 11.27
C SER A 203 -15.10 2.97 10.60
N LYS A 204 -15.48 4.25 10.69
CA LYS A 204 -14.63 5.39 10.29
C LYS A 204 -13.43 5.60 11.22
N HIS A 205 -13.52 5.09 12.45
CA HIS A 205 -12.50 5.29 13.46
C HIS A 205 -11.15 4.71 13.02
N GLY A 206 -10.08 5.50 13.08
CA GLY A 206 -8.76 5.05 12.68
C GLY A 206 -8.52 5.01 11.16
N ILE A 207 -9.40 5.56 10.32
CA ILE A 207 -9.19 5.76 8.88
C ILE A 207 -9.42 7.24 8.57
N GLY A 208 -8.33 7.99 8.32
CA GLY A 208 -8.43 9.40 7.95
C GLY A 208 -8.62 9.61 6.45
N GLY A 209 -9.42 10.62 6.08
CA GLY A 209 -9.50 11.13 4.71
C GLY A 209 -10.22 10.26 3.68
N LEU A 210 -10.92 9.19 4.09
CA LEU A 210 -11.62 8.27 3.19
C LEU A 210 -13.12 8.13 3.55
N ASP A 211 -13.71 9.15 4.16
CA ASP A 211 -15.09 9.13 4.65
C ASP A 211 -16.12 8.82 3.57
N GLN A 212 -15.93 9.38 2.37
CA GLN A 212 -16.82 9.14 1.22
C GLN A 212 -16.73 7.68 0.76
N GLN A 213 -15.52 7.15 0.59
CA GLN A 213 -15.29 5.77 0.19
C GLN A 213 -15.83 4.79 1.23
N ILE A 214 -15.68 5.07 2.52
CA ILE A 214 -16.26 4.26 3.60
C ILE A 214 -17.79 4.31 3.56
N GLY A 215 -18.38 5.47 3.27
CA GLY A 215 -19.83 5.61 3.06
C GLY A 215 -20.33 4.70 1.94
N LEU A 216 -19.71 4.79 0.76
CA LEU A 216 -20.04 3.95 -0.40
C LEU A 216 -19.86 2.45 -0.12
N LEU A 217 -18.80 2.06 0.61
CA LEU A 217 -18.61 0.67 1.02
C LEU A 217 -19.72 0.20 1.97
N ASN A 218 -20.13 1.04 2.92
CA ASN A 218 -21.20 0.71 3.86
C ASN A 218 -22.55 0.55 3.18
N GLU A 219 -22.86 1.37 2.17
CA GLU A 219 -24.06 1.20 1.35
C GLU A 219 -24.09 -0.18 0.67
N ARG A 220 -22.93 -0.64 0.17
CA ARG A 220 -22.81 -1.98 -0.44
C ARG A 220 -22.93 -3.11 0.58
N LEU A 221 -22.37 -2.94 1.77
CA LEU A 221 -22.54 -3.91 2.84
C LEU A 221 -24.00 -4.00 3.31
N ASP A 222 -24.73 -2.88 3.36
CA ASP A 222 -26.16 -2.86 3.69
C ASP A 222 -26.99 -3.62 2.63
N LEU A 223 -26.65 -3.48 1.34
CA LEU A 223 -27.27 -4.25 0.25
C LEU A 223 -27.03 -5.76 0.39
N LEU A 224 -25.83 -6.18 0.79
CA LEU A 224 -25.49 -7.60 1.03
C LEU A 224 -26.27 -8.19 2.22
N VAL A 225 -26.43 -7.42 3.30
CA VAL A 225 -27.24 -7.83 4.46
C VAL A 225 -28.72 -7.91 4.08
N GLY A 226 -29.16 -7.10 3.12
CA GLY A 226 -30.53 -7.04 2.64
C GLY A 226 -31.44 -6.24 3.57
N GLU A 227 -30.87 -5.28 4.31
CA GLU A 227 -31.58 -4.42 5.26
C GLU A 227 -31.03 -2.98 5.13
N ILE A 228 -31.87 -2.04 4.71
CA ILE A 228 -31.55 -0.61 4.62
C ILE A 228 -32.46 0.14 5.57
N ASP A 229 -31.89 0.91 6.51
CA ASP A 229 -32.63 1.69 7.52
C ASP A 229 -33.72 0.87 8.27
N GLY A 230 -33.41 -0.40 8.57
CA GLY A 230 -34.33 -1.31 9.26
C GLY A 230 -35.42 -1.93 8.38
N ARG A 231 -35.40 -1.69 7.06
CA ARG A 231 -36.35 -2.26 6.09
C ARG A 231 -35.70 -3.39 5.31
N ARG A 232 -36.35 -4.56 5.26
CA ARG A 232 -35.87 -5.72 4.51
C ARG A 232 -36.07 -5.54 3.01
N LEU A 233 -35.00 -5.78 2.25
CA LEU A 233 -35.04 -5.82 0.80
C LEU A 233 -35.59 -7.18 0.30
N PRO A 234 -36.38 -7.17 -0.79
CA PRO A 234 -36.76 -8.39 -1.52
C PRO A 234 -35.53 -9.19 -1.93
N VAL A 235 -35.64 -10.52 -1.95
CA VAL A 235 -34.53 -11.41 -2.33
C VAL A 235 -34.01 -11.12 -3.74
N SER A 236 -34.89 -10.69 -4.66
CA SER A 236 -34.55 -10.30 -6.03
C SER A 236 -33.75 -8.99 -6.15
N MET A 237 -33.70 -8.18 -5.09
CA MET A 237 -32.94 -6.93 -5.04
C MET A 237 -31.67 -7.04 -4.19
N ARG A 238 -31.36 -8.23 -3.68
CA ARG A 238 -30.10 -8.48 -2.98
C ARG A 238 -29.03 -8.75 -4.01
N VAL A 239 -27.97 -7.98 -3.93
CA VAL A 239 -26.85 -8.06 -4.85
C VAL A 239 -25.58 -8.25 -4.05
N ASN A 240 -24.71 -9.16 -4.49
CA ASN A 240 -23.46 -9.48 -3.84
C ASN A 240 -22.26 -9.21 -4.76
N ASP A 241 -22.38 -8.18 -5.61
CA ASP A 241 -21.33 -7.77 -6.55
C ASP A 241 -20.00 -7.62 -5.82
N GLY A 242 -18.97 -8.21 -6.40
CA GLY A 242 -17.61 -8.06 -5.94
C GLY A 242 -17.14 -6.61 -6.12
N ILE A 243 -16.31 -6.18 -5.19
CA ILE A 243 -15.78 -4.82 -5.13
C ILE A 243 -14.32 -4.83 -5.57
N LEU A 244 -13.97 -4.02 -6.57
CA LEU A 244 -12.58 -3.76 -6.97
C LEU A 244 -12.13 -2.40 -6.44
N LEU A 245 -11.27 -2.40 -5.41
CA LEU A 245 -10.60 -1.21 -4.92
C LEU A 245 -9.40 -0.89 -5.82
N TYR A 246 -9.34 0.33 -6.36
CA TYR A 246 -8.22 0.77 -7.19
C TYR A 246 -7.71 2.16 -6.81
N GLY A 247 -6.54 2.54 -7.31
CA GLY A 247 -5.92 3.84 -7.08
C GLY A 247 -4.42 3.73 -6.84
N PRO A 248 -3.69 4.86 -6.73
CA PRO A 248 -2.23 4.86 -6.61
C PRO A 248 -1.71 4.02 -5.44
N THR A 249 -0.48 3.52 -5.56
CA THR A 249 0.16 2.73 -4.51
C THR A 249 0.31 3.57 -3.23
N GLY A 250 0.07 2.94 -2.07
CA GLY A 250 0.22 3.62 -0.76
C GLY A 250 -0.95 4.52 -0.30
N THR A 251 -2.08 4.59 -1.04
CA THR A 251 -3.27 5.38 -0.63
C THR A 251 -4.11 4.76 0.49
N GLY A 252 -3.93 3.47 0.79
CA GLY A 252 -4.64 2.80 1.91
C GLY A 252 -5.57 1.65 1.52
N LYS A 253 -5.52 1.13 0.29
CA LYS A 253 -6.32 -0.03 -0.14
C LYS A 253 -6.21 -1.23 0.82
N SER A 254 -4.99 -1.69 1.14
CA SER A 254 -4.79 -2.80 2.09
C SER A 254 -5.23 -2.46 3.52
N LEU A 255 -5.25 -1.16 3.90
CA LEU A 255 -5.82 -0.72 5.18
C LEU A 255 -7.34 -0.93 5.19
N ILE A 256 -8.04 -0.55 4.12
CA ILE A 256 -9.49 -0.81 3.97
C ILE A 256 -9.76 -2.31 4.03
N LEU A 257 -9.04 -3.15 3.28
CA LEU A 257 -9.21 -4.61 3.32
C LEU A 257 -9.00 -5.17 4.73
N LYS A 258 -7.99 -4.66 5.46
CA LYS A 258 -7.75 -5.05 6.85
C LYS A 258 -8.88 -4.66 7.79
N ARG A 259 -9.49 -3.48 7.59
CA ARG A 259 -10.61 -3.02 8.41
C ARG A 259 -11.91 -3.73 8.07
N LEU A 260 -12.15 -4.05 6.80
CA LEU A 260 -13.25 -4.92 6.38
C LEU A 260 -13.13 -6.29 7.05
N ALA A 261 -11.93 -6.89 7.09
CA ALA A 261 -11.70 -8.17 7.76
C ALA A 261 -12.02 -8.18 9.27
N GLN A 262 -12.02 -7.02 9.93
CA GLN A 262 -12.35 -6.88 11.36
C GLN A 262 -13.86 -6.77 11.60
N GLY A 263 -14.66 -6.67 10.54
CA GLY A 263 -16.11 -6.68 10.62
C GLY A 263 -16.66 -8.00 11.19
N PRO A 264 -17.95 -8.03 11.57
CA PRO A 264 -18.58 -9.18 12.19
C PRO A 264 -18.89 -10.33 11.21
N TRP A 265 -17.92 -10.72 10.36
CA TRP A 265 -18.06 -11.84 9.43
C TRP A 265 -18.01 -13.17 10.16
N ARG A 266 -18.78 -14.14 9.69
CA ARG A 266 -18.69 -15.52 10.20
C ARG A 266 -17.38 -16.18 9.77
N LYS A 267 -16.90 -15.86 8.57
CA LYS A 267 -15.58 -16.28 8.07
C LYS A 267 -14.94 -15.21 7.19
N VAL A 268 -13.63 -15.03 7.31
CA VAL A 268 -12.80 -14.22 6.41
C VAL A 268 -11.74 -15.11 5.77
N LEU A 269 -11.70 -15.12 4.44
CA LEU A 269 -10.75 -15.87 3.62
C LEU A 269 -9.88 -14.90 2.80
N ARG A 270 -8.64 -15.30 2.51
CA ARG A 270 -7.70 -14.49 1.73
C ARG A 270 -7.14 -15.32 0.59
N ILE A 271 -7.17 -14.77 -0.62
CA ILE A 271 -6.55 -15.35 -1.82
C ILE A 271 -5.42 -14.42 -2.25
N ASN A 272 -4.19 -14.91 -2.11
CA ASN A 272 -2.96 -14.22 -2.47
C ASN A 272 -2.10 -15.13 -3.37
N SER A 273 -1.07 -14.58 -4.01
CA SER A 273 -0.12 -15.39 -4.80
C SER A 273 0.53 -16.51 -3.98
N GLY A 274 0.79 -16.28 -2.68
CA GLY A 274 1.34 -17.30 -1.79
C GLY A 274 0.36 -18.42 -1.40
N THR A 275 -0.96 -18.20 -1.51
CA THR A 275 -1.98 -19.23 -1.23
C THR A 275 -2.30 -20.09 -2.44
N LEU A 276 -1.77 -19.76 -3.62
CA LEU A 276 -2.02 -20.43 -4.89
C LEU A 276 -0.75 -21.17 -5.38
N PRO A 277 -0.35 -22.30 -4.75
CA PRO A 277 0.87 -23.00 -5.12
C PRO A 277 0.68 -23.88 -6.37
N GLY A 278 1.55 -23.69 -7.38
CA GLY A 278 1.85 -24.70 -8.39
C GLY A 278 0.91 -24.77 -9.59
N THR A 279 0.47 -25.99 -9.95
CA THR A 279 -0.23 -26.29 -11.20
C THR A 279 -1.69 -25.82 -11.23
N PRO A 280 -2.27 -25.54 -12.42
CA PRO A 280 -3.66 -25.07 -12.56
C PRO A 280 -4.69 -25.95 -11.85
N SER A 281 -4.53 -27.27 -11.84
CA SER A 281 -5.45 -28.20 -11.16
C SER A 281 -5.42 -28.08 -9.64
N ARG A 282 -4.26 -27.75 -9.05
CA ARG A 282 -4.16 -27.50 -7.60
C ARG A 282 -4.76 -26.15 -7.25
N ILE A 283 -4.51 -25.13 -8.07
CA ILE A 283 -5.12 -23.81 -7.93
C ILE A 283 -6.64 -23.93 -7.94
N GLN A 284 -7.20 -24.67 -8.89
CA GLN A 284 -8.64 -24.93 -8.96
C GLN A 284 -9.18 -25.58 -7.70
N SER A 285 -8.55 -26.67 -7.23
CA SER A 285 -8.99 -27.38 -6.01
C SER A 285 -8.96 -26.49 -4.76
N VAL A 286 -7.91 -25.67 -4.61
CA VAL A 286 -7.79 -24.73 -3.49
C VAL A 286 -8.85 -23.63 -3.57
N VAL A 287 -9.04 -23.00 -4.73
CA VAL A 287 -10.04 -21.94 -4.92
C VAL A 287 -11.46 -22.49 -4.72
N ALA A 288 -11.79 -23.64 -5.31
CA ALA A 288 -13.09 -24.28 -5.15
C ALA A 288 -13.36 -24.68 -3.68
N GLY A 289 -12.34 -25.16 -2.96
CA GLY A 289 -12.43 -25.46 -1.53
C GLY A 289 -12.72 -24.20 -0.68
N LEU A 290 -11.99 -23.11 -0.93
CA LEU A 290 -12.20 -21.83 -0.25
C LEU A 290 -13.60 -21.26 -0.50
N ILE A 291 -14.08 -21.33 -1.75
CA ILE A 291 -15.41 -20.87 -2.13
C ILE A 291 -16.50 -21.71 -1.46
N THR A 292 -16.32 -23.03 -1.42
CA THR A 292 -17.25 -23.94 -0.73
C THR A 292 -17.30 -23.64 0.77
N GLU A 293 -16.16 -23.39 1.41
CA GLU A 293 -16.08 -22.98 2.81
C GLU A 293 -16.77 -21.63 3.05
N ALA A 294 -16.56 -20.65 2.16
CA ALA A 294 -17.20 -19.34 2.24
C ALA A 294 -18.73 -19.44 2.15
N ILE A 295 -19.24 -20.27 1.23
CA ILE A 295 -20.69 -20.51 1.06
C ILE A 295 -21.26 -21.21 2.29
N ALA A 296 -20.55 -22.18 2.89
CA ALA A 296 -21.02 -22.87 4.10
C ALA A 296 -21.06 -21.93 5.32
N GLN A 297 -20.16 -20.97 5.41
CA GLN A 297 -19.99 -20.07 6.56
C GLN A 297 -20.51 -18.65 6.30
N GLN A 298 -21.65 -18.51 5.65
CA GLN A 298 -22.26 -17.20 5.36
C GLN A 298 -22.79 -16.48 6.63
N PRO A 299 -22.69 -15.14 6.73
CA PRO A 299 -22.03 -14.24 5.78
C PRO A 299 -20.51 -14.29 5.90
N SER A 300 -19.82 -14.35 4.77
CA SER A 300 -18.36 -14.48 4.70
C SER A 300 -17.74 -13.46 3.74
N LEU A 301 -16.45 -13.21 3.93
CA LEU A 301 -15.67 -12.23 3.17
C LEU A 301 -14.47 -12.92 2.52
N ILE A 302 -14.30 -12.70 1.22
CA ILE A 302 -13.13 -13.13 0.45
C ILE A 302 -12.33 -11.88 0.07
N LEU A 303 -11.05 -11.85 0.46
CA LEU A 303 -10.15 -10.75 0.17
C LEU A 303 -9.07 -11.18 -0.82
N MET A 304 -8.89 -10.38 -1.88
CA MET A 304 -7.86 -10.58 -2.89
C MET A 304 -6.96 -9.35 -2.96
N ASP A 305 -5.84 -9.34 -2.25
CA ASP A 305 -4.90 -8.20 -2.31
C ASP A 305 -3.96 -8.36 -3.52
N ASN A 306 -3.66 -7.26 -4.20
CA ASN A 306 -2.83 -7.24 -5.41
C ASN A 306 -3.29 -8.22 -6.50
N ILE A 307 -4.59 -8.18 -6.84
CA ILE A 307 -5.21 -9.14 -7.78
C ILE A 307 -4.52 -9.17 -9.15
N HIS A 308 -3.96 -8.06 -9.62
CA HIS A 308 -3.17 -7.96 -10.86
C HIS A 308 -1.97 -8.92 -10.94
N ILE A 309 -1.44 -9.40 -9.80
CA ILE A 309 -0.33 -10.39 -9.79
C ILE A 309 -0.84 -11.77 -10.22
N ILE A 310 -2.06 -12.13 -9.81
CA ILE A 310 -2.68 -13.44 -10.05
C ILE A 310 -3.48 -13.41 -11.36
N ALA A 311 -4.22 -12.33 -11.60
CA ALA A 311 -5.15 -12.16 -12.71
C ALA A 311 -4.90 -10.82 -13.41
N GLY A 312 -3.68 -10.67 -13.92
CA GLY A 312 -3.26 -9.53 -14.72
C GLY A 312 -4.03 -9.41 -16.04
N SER A 313 -4.01 -8.21 -16.63
CA SER A 313 -4.56 -7.96 -17.96
C SER A 313 -3.81 -8.68 -19.07
N GLN A 314 -2.54 -9.01 -18.85
CA GLN A 314 -1.77 -9.93 -19.68
C GLN A 314 -1.54 -11.25 -18.92
N PRO A 315 -1.67 -12.42 -19.58
CA PRO A 315 -1.39 -13.71 -18.96
C PRO A 315 0.10 -13.81 -18.59
N ASN A 316 0.38 -14.02 -17.32
CA ASN A 316 1.75 -14.26 -16.82
C ASN A 316 2.17 -15.70 -17.13
N GLU A 317 3.48 -15.96 -17.26
CA GLU A 317 4.02 -17.33 -17.46
C GLU A 317 3.61 -18.29 -16.32
N ILE A 318 3.41 -17.75 -15.10
CA ILE A 318 3.05 -18.51 -13.90
C ILE A 318 1.52 -18.72 -13.80
N TYR A 319 0.75 -17.71 -14.17
CA TYR A 319 -0.72 -17.70 -14.09
C TYR A 319 -1.27 -17.38 -15.47
N GLY A 320 -1.48 -18.44 -16.26
CA GLY A 320 -2.05 -18.33 -17.61
C GLY A 320 -3.53 -17.97 -17.61
N GLN A 321 -4.07 -17.61 -18.78
CA GLN A 321 -5.47 -17.22 -18.97
C GLN A 321 -6.46 -18.26 -18.40
N SER A 322 -6.14 -19.56 -18.51
CA SER A 322 -6.94 -20.64 -17.94
C SER A 322 -7.14 -20.54 -16.42
N THR A 323 -6.20 -19.96 -15.68
CA THR A 323 -6.34 -19.78 -14.22
C THR A 323 -7.31 -18.65 -13.90
N VAL A 324 -7.31 -17.59 -14.70
CA VAL A 324 -8.24 -16.46 -14.56
C VAL A 324 -9.67 -16.90 -14.85
N ASP A 325 -9.86 -17.68 -15.91
CA ASP A 325 -11.17 -18.21 -16.29
C ASP A 325 -11.73 -19.15 -15.21
N LEU A 326 -10.88 -19.97 -14.59
CA LEU A 326 -11.25 -20.82 -13.46
C LEU A 326 -11.67 -20.01 -12.23
N ILE A 327 -10.93 -18.94 -11.89
CA ILE A 327 -11.31 -18.06 -10.79
C ILE A 327 -12.64 -17.38 -11.09
N ALA A 328 -12.83 -16.87 -12.31
CA ALA A 328 -14.10 -16.27 -12.73
C ALA A 328 -15.27 -17.25 -12.57
N GLN A 329 -15.12 -18.49 -13.06
CA GLN A 329 -16.13 -19.53 -12.95
C GLN A 329 -16.49 -19.87 -11.48
N GLU A 330 -15.50 -19.92 -10.58
CA GLU A 330 -15.76 -20.18 -9.17
C GLU A 330 -16.40 -18.97 -8.46
N LEU A 331 -16.07 -17.75 -8.86
CA LEU A 331 -16.69 -16.53 -8.31
C LEU A 331 -18.15 -16.38 -8.78
N GLU A 332 -18.50 -16.80 -10.00
CA GLU A 332 -19.89 -16.79 -10.48
C GLU A 332 -20.83 -17.64 -9.60
N ARG A 333 -20.31 -18.69 -8.95
CA ARG A 333 -21.07 -19.53 -8.01
C ARG A 333 -21.50 -18.79 -6.76
N LEU A 334 -20.94 -17.61 -6.49
CA LEU A 334 -21.31 -16.78 -5.35
C LEU A 334 -22.60 -15.99 -5.59
N ASN A 335 -23.10 -15.91 -6.83
CA ASN A 335 -24.31 -15.15 -7.14
C ASN A 335 -25.51 -15.57 -6.28
N GLY A 336 -26.13 -14.60 -5.61
CA GLY A 336 -27.29 -14.82 -4.72
C GLY A 336 -26.94 -15.33 -3.33
N THR A 337 -25.65 -15.41 -2.98
CA THR A 337 -25.17 -15.75 -1.63
C THR A 337 -24.84 -14.48 -0.81
N LYS A 338 -24.62 -14.63 0.50
CA LYS A 338 -24.12 -13.58 1.40
C LYS A 338 -22.59 -13.59 1.52
N VAL A 339 -21.91 -13.92 0.43
CA VAL A 339 -20.45 -13.91 0.34
C VAL A 339 -20.03 -12.65 -0.41
N LEU A 340 -19.20 -11.81 0.21
CA LEU A 340 -18.65 -10.63 -0.44
C LEU A 340 -17.21 -10.89 -0.89
N VAL A 341 -16.90 -10.50 -2.12
CA VAL A 341 -15.55 -10.52 -2.67
C VAL A 341 -15.04 -9.09 -2.74
N VAL A 342 -13.86 -8.82 -2.16
CA VAL A 342 -13.20 -7.51 -2.26
C VAL A 342 -11.78 -7.72 -2.74
N ALA A 343 -11.49 -7.19 -3.93
CA ALA A 343 -10.19 -7.23 -4.57
C ALA A 343 -9.53 -5.84 -4.53
N ALA A 344 -8.20 -5.80 -4.54
CA ALA A 344 -7.44 -4.55 -4.66
C ALA A 344 -6.39 -4.63 -5.78
N ALA A 345 -6.32 -3.56 -6.59
CA ALA A 345 -5.33 -3.37 -7.64
C ALA A 345 -4.78 -1.93 -7.64
N PRO A 346 -3.61 -1.66 -8.24
CA PRO A 346 -3.16 -0.29 -8.52
C PRO A 346 -4.11 0.40 -9.52
N ASN A 347 -4.34 -0.22 -10.68
CA ASN A 347 -5.30 0.27 -11.67
C ASN A 347 -6.32 -0.81 -12.06
N PRO A 348 -7.57 -0.44 -12.42
CA PRO A 348 -8.56 -1.39 -12.94
C PRO A 348 -8.09 -2.06 -14.23
N SER A 349 -7.35 -1.31 -15.05
CA SER A 349 -6.77 -1.78 -16.31
C SER A 349 -5.74 -2.90 -16.13
N ASP A 350 -5.15 -3.03 -14.95
CA ASP A 350 -4.16 -4.06 -14.65
C ASP A 350 -4.83 -5.41 -14.37
N VAL A 351 -6.16 -5.43 -14.17
CA VAL A 351 -6.95 -6.63 -13.89
C VAL A 351 -7.56 -7.15 -15.19
N ASN A 352 -7.55 -8.47 -15.35
CA ASN A 352 -8.15 -9.15 -16.49
C ASN A 352 -9.63 -8.74 -16.69
N LYS A 353 -10.02 -8.49 -17.95
CA LYS A 353 -11.36 -8.03 -18.31
C LYS A 353 -12.45 -9.03 -17.91
N THR A 354 -12.16 -10.33 -17.92
CA THR A 354 -13.13 -11.38 -17.55
C THR A 354 -13.59 -11.22 -16.10
N LEU A 355 -12.67 -10.92 -15.17
CA LEU A 355 -13.03 -10.75 -13.76
C LEU A 355 -13.79 -9.45 -13.47
N ARG A 356 -13.76 -8.48 -14.38
CA ARG A 356 -14.48 -7.21 -14.29
C ARG A 356 -15.84 -7.25 -15.01
N ALA A 357 -16.27 -8.44 -15.44
CA ALA A 357 -17.59 -8.64 -16.02
C ALA A 357 -18.70 -8.45 -14.95
N PRO A 358 -19.93 -8.12 -15.37
CA PRO A 358 -21.07 -8.01 -14.47
C PRO A 358 -21.28 -9.28 -13.62
N GLY A 359 -21.61 -9.11 -12.34
CA GLY A 359 -21.75 -10.20 -11.37
C GLY A 359 -20.44 -10.78 -10.82
N LEU A 360 -19.28 -10.28 -11.24
CA LEU A 360 -17.97 -10.58 -10.64
C LEU A 360 -17.44 -9.36 -9.89
N LEU A 361 -16.34 -8.73 -10.31
CA LEU A 361 -15.82 -7.49 -9.74
C LEU A 361 -16.41 -6.28 -10.44
N GLU A 362 -17.75 -6.19 -10.45
CA GLU A 362 -18.49 -5.14 -11.15
C GLU A 362 -18.32 -3.77 -10.50
N TYR A 363 -18.26 -3.72 -9.16
CA TYR A 363 -18.22 -2.45 -8.46
C TYR A 363 -16.77 -1.96 -8.30
N GLU A 364 -16.33 -1.10 -9.22
CA GLU A 364 -15.02 -0.46 -9.14
C GLU A 364 -15.08 0.80 -8.24
N LEU A 365 -14.26 0.84 -7.18
CA LEU A 365 -14.18 1.97 -6.25
C LEU A 365 -12.76 2.58 -6.25
N GLU A 366 -12.67 3.84 -6.68
CA GLU A 366 -11.41 4.59 -6.67
C GLU A 366 -11.07 5.08 -5.26
N ILE A 367 -9.82 4.84 -4.86
CA ILE A 367 -9.18 5.42 -3.67
C ILE A 367 -8.25 6.55 -4.17
N PRO A 368 -8.69 7.81 -4.13
CA PRO A 368 -7.96 8.94 -4.70
C PRO A 368 -6.70 9.27 -3.88
N ILE A 369 -5.84 10.10 -4.47
CA ILE A 369 -4.74 10.75 -3.74
C ILE A 369 -5.37 11.71 -2.73
N PRO A 370 -4.93 11.71 -1.45
CA PRO A 370 -5.55 12.55 -0.43
C PRO A 370 -5.31 14.04 -0.71
N ASP A 371 -6.39 14.82 -0.74
CA ASP A 371 -6.37 16.28 -0.74
C ASP A 371 -5.87 16.84 0.60
N GLN A 372 -5.76 18.17 0.72
CA GLN A 372 -5.25 18.78 1.96
C GLN A 372 -6.05 18.38 3.20
N ALA A 373 -7.39 18.39 3.12
CA ALA A 373 -8.26 18.03 4.23
C ALA A 373 -8.10 16.55 4.63
N ALA A 374 -8.01 15.65 3.65
CA ALA A 374 -7.77 14.24 3.83
C ALA A 374 -6.38 13.98 4.47
N ARG A 375 -5.33 14.69 4.04
CA ARG A 375 -4.00 14.57 4.64
C ARG A 375 -3.99 14.99 6.11
N ILE A 376 -4.69 16.07 6.45
CA ILE A 376 -4.86 16.52 7.85
C ILE A 376 -5.56 15.45 8.67
N SER A 377 -6.68 14.91 8.16
CA SER A 377 -7.42 13.83 8.81
C SER A 377 -6.55 12.57 9.03
N ILE A 378 -5.72 12.20 8.04
CA ILE A 378 -4.76 11.09 8.16
C ILE A 378 -3.74 11.36 9.26
N LEU A 379 -3.17 12.56 9.33
CA LEU A 379 -2.18 12.93 10.35
C LEU A 379 -2.78 12.89 11.76
N LYS A 380 -3.97 13.46 11.95
CA LYS A 380 -4.71 13.40 13.24
C LYS A 380 -4.95 11.94 13.66
N THR A 381 -5.40 11.11 12.72
CA THR A 381 -5.63 9.68 12.96
C THR A 381 -4.35 8.92 13.37
N LEU A 382 -3.19 9.31 12.85
CA LEU A 382 -1.90 8.71 13.21
C LEU A 382 -1.47 9.06 14.65
N GLN A 383 -1.89 10.21 15.17
CA GLN A 383 -1.65 10.62 16.56
C GLN A 383 -2.52 9.84 17.54
N ASP A 384 -3.82 9.65 17.25
CA ASP A 384 -4.76 8.91 18.12
C ASP A 384 -4.31 7.47 18.39
N THR A 385 -3.48 6.90 17.51
CA THR A 385 -2.90 5.56 17.71
C THR A 385 -1.74 5.57 18.73
N ALA A 386 -1.27 6.75 19.15
CA ALA A 386 -0.11 6.99 20.00
C ALA A 386 -0.41 7.75 21.31
N GLY A 387 -1.62 8.28 21.53
CA GLY A 387 -2.05 8.98 22.75
C GLY A 387 -3.34 9.79 22.54
N GLU A 388 -3.92 10.35 23.62
CA GLU A 388 -5.09 11.25 23.52
C GLU A 388 -4.72 12.52 22.74
N GLY A 389 -5.58 12.92 21.79
CA GLY A 389 -5.34 14.05 20.90
C GLY A 389 -5.13 15.36 21.65
N SER A 390 -3.96 15.99 21.43
CA SER A 390 -3.65 17.32 21.95
C SER A 390 -4.07 18.39 20.93
N SER A 391 -4.70 19.47 21.39
CA SER A 391 -5.08 20.60 20.53
C SER A 391 -3.89 21.23 19.79
N GLU A 392 -2.69 21.12 20.37
CA GLU A 392 -1.44 21.60 19.77
C GLU A 392 -1.02 20.80 18.54
N PHE A 393 -1.29 19.48 18.51
CA PHE A 393 -0.97 18.67 17.34
C PHE A 393 -1.96 18.89 16.20
N ASP A 394 -3.20 19.27 16.51
CA ASP A 394 -4.19 19.59 15.49
C ASP A 394 -3.74 20.76 14.60
N GLU A 395 -3.19 21.82 15.19
CA GLU A 395 -2.60 22.95 14.47
C GLU A 395 -1.35 22.53 13.67
N LEU A 396 -0.53 21.64 14.26
CA LEU A 396 0.64 21.08 13.60
C LEU A 396 0.25 20.25 12.36
N ALA A 397 -0.80 19.43 12.47
CA ALA A 397 -1.33 18.62 11.37
C ALA A 397 -1.88 19.47 10.23
N GLU A 398 -2.54 20.60 10.52
CA GLU A 398 -2.98 21.58 9.51
C GLU A 398 -1.80 22.17 8.73
N THR A 399 -0.76 22.58 9.46
CA THR A 399 0.46 23.14 8.87
C THR A 399 1.18 22.12 7.98
N ILE A 400 1.36 20.88 8.45
CA ILE A 400 2.01 19.82 7.69
C ILE A 400 1.16 19.39 6.50
N GLY A 401 -0.16 19.30 6.65
CA GLY A 401 -1.10 18.97 5.57
C GLY A 401 -0.99 19.94 4.39
N GLY A 402 -0.79 21.23 4.67
CA GLY A 402 -0.53 22.26 3.65
C GLY A 402 0.83 22.12 2.94
N ARG A 403 1.86 21.59 3.62
CA ARG A 403 3.23 21.45 3.08
C ARG A 403 3.51 20.08 2.43
N THR A 404 2.57 19.15 2.46
CA THR A 404 2.74 17.75 1.99
C THR A 404 1.98 17.46 0.68
N HIS A 405 2.07 18.37 -0.30
CA HIS A 405 1.43 18.16 -1.61
C HIS A 405 1.93 16.86 -2.27
N GLY A 406 1.00 16.05 -2.77
CA GLY A 406 1.30 14.77 -3.42
C GLY A 406 1.73 13.61 -2.51
N PHE A 407 1.74 13.78 -1.18
CA PHE A 407 1.99 12.68 -0.24
C PHE A 407 0.76 11.76 -0.13
N VAL A 408 0.97 10.44 -0.22
CA VAL A 408 -0.09 9.45 0.07
C VAL A 408 -0.08 9.03 1.54
N GLY A 409 -1.10 8.30 1.99
CA GLY A 409 -1.19 7.84 3.38
C GLY A 409 0.04 7.06 3.86
N GLN A 410 0.68 6.28 2.99
CA GLN A 410 1.96 5.61 3.29
C GLN A 410 3.10 6.61 3.53
N ASP A 411 3.19 7.69 2.74
CA ASP A 411 4.21 8.72 2.88
C ASP A 411 3.99 9.53 4.16
N LEU A 412 2.74 9.92 4.45
CA LEU A 412 2.39 10.62 5.68
C LEU A 412 2.70 9.78 6.92
N ARG A 413 2.45 8.47 6.85
CA ARG A 413 2.84 7.54 7.93
C ARG A 413 4.37 7.43 8.08
N ALA A 414 5.11 7.42 6.97
CA ALA A 414 6.57 7.42 7.00
C ALA A 414 7.14 8.74 7.55
N LEU A 415 6.56 9.86 7.14
CA LEU A 415 6.87 11.20 7.62
C LEU A 415 6.65 11.31 9.13
N TYR A 416 5.47 10.91 9.61
CA TYR A 416 5.14 10.89 11.03
C TYR A 416 6.11 10.03 11.85
N ARG A 417 6.40 8.80 11.39
CA ARG A 417 7.40 7.93 12.03
C ARG A 417 8.80 8.52 12.06
N ARG A 418 9.20 9.22 10.99
CA ARG A 418 10.51 9.86 10.93
C ARG A 418 10.58 11.04 11.89
N ALA A 419 9.52 11.84 11.98
CA ALA A 419 9.40 12.90 12.99
C ALA A 419 9.51 12.34 14.41
N GLN A 420 8.86 11.20 14.72
CA GLN A 420 9.03 10.52 16.02
C GLN A 420 10.50 10.16 16.32
N VAL A 421 11.25 9.68 15.32
CA VAL A 421 12.68 9.39 15.49
C VAL A 421 13.48 10.68 15.77
N HIS A 422 13.17 11.79 15.11
CA HIS A 422 13.81 13.07 15.39
C HIS A 422 13.46 13.61 16.79
N ALA A 423 12.20 13.48 17.22
CA ALA A 423 11.76 13.86 18.55
C ALA A 423 12.47 13.05 19.63
N ILE A 424 12.61 11.72 19.45
CA ILE A 424 13.38 10.86 20.34
C ILE A 424 14.86 11.29 20.38
N ARG A 425 15.47 11.60 19.23
CA ARG A 425 16.87 12.06 19.19
C ARG A 425 17.04 13.40 19.91
N ARG A 426 16.12 14.34 19.72
CA ARG A 426 16.08 15.63 20.42
C ARG A 426 15.97 15.42 21.93
N PHE A 427 15.07 14.53 22.37
CA PHE A 427 14.89 14.19 23.78
C PHE A 427 16.16 13.56 24.39
N VAL A 428 16.81 12.62 23.70
CA VAL A 428 18.06 11.99 24.16
C VAL A 428 19.22 12.97 24.21
N GLN A 429 19.33 13.89 23.25
CA GLN A 429 20.36 14.93 23.20
C GLN A 429 20.13 16.06 24.22
N GLY A 430 18.88 16.32 24.59
CA GLY A 430 18.49 17.30 25.62
C GLY A 430 18.80 16.88 27.06
N GLY A 431 19.26 15.64 27.27
CA GLY A 431 19.60 15.09 28.57
C GLY A 431 18.38 14.67 29.39
N TRP A 432 18.46 13.50 30.03
CA TRP A 432 17.59 13.16 31.15
C TRP A 432 17.84 14.17 32.28
N SER A 433 17.12 15.29 32.30
CA SER A 433 17.07 16.14 33.48
C SER A 433 16.15 15.50 34.51
N SER A 434 16.68 14.53 35.24
CA SER A 434 16.14 14.18 36.56
C SER A 434 16.35 15.41 37.46
N ASN A 435 15.25 16.09 37.75
CA ASN A 435 15.22 17.20 38.69
C ASN A 435 15.37 16.65 40.12
N SER A 436 16.61 16.45 40.60
CA SER A 436 16.91 16.38 42.03
C SER A 436 18.41 16.60 42.31
N GLY A 437 18.75 17.79 42.80
CA GLY A 437 19.76 18.00 43.85
C GLY A 437 21.24 17.71 43.57
N SER A 438 21.96 18.78 43.22
CA SER A 438 23.28 19.19 43.76
C SER A 438 24.52 18.27 43.68
N HIS A 439 25.61 18.88 43.19
CA HIS A 439 27.03 18.53 43.38
C HIS A 439 27.55 17.26 42.68
N ASP A 440 28.07 17.41 41.45
CA ASP A 440 29.48 17.73 41.21
C ASP A 440 29.82 17.49 39.73
N ALA A 441 30.12 18.58 39.03
CA ALA A 441 30.75 18.54 37.73
C ALA A 441 32.26 18.38 37.95
N ALA A 442 32.81 17.19 37.70
CA ALA A 442 34.22 17.04 37.41
C ALA A 442 34.53 15.76 36.62
N SER A 443 35.20 15.96 35.48
CA SER A 443 36.07 15.01 34.77
C SER A 443 35.42 14.16 33.67
N LEU A 444 35.36 14.68 32.43
CA LEU A 444 36.42 14.64 31.39
C LEU A 444 36.34 13.33 30.56
N THR A 445 35.76 13.41 29.36
CA THR A 445 36.46 13.45 28.05
C THR A 445 37.30 12.21 27.73
N THR A 446 36.96 11.58 26.60
CA THR A 446 37.84 10.91 25.61
C THR A 446 39.24 10.50 26.07
N LEU A 447 39.61 9.23 25.83
CA LEU A 447 40.76 8.89 24.99
C LEU A 447 40.83 7.39 24.67
N VAL A 448 41.14 7.14 23.41
CA VAL A 448 41.55 5.89 22.78
C VAL A 448 43.05 5.68 23.03
N ASN A 449 43.46 4.39 23.10
CA ASN A 449 44.81 3.80 23.06
C ASN A 449 45.61 3.58 24.37
N GLY A 450 46.00 2.30 24.58
CA GLY A 450 47.39 1.95 24.91
C GLY A 450 47.69 1.22 26.23
N HIS A 451 47.78 -0.11 26.16
CA HIS A 451 48.68 -1.05 26.88
C HIS A 451 49.15 -0.80 28.35
N GLY A 452 48.91 -1.80 29.22
CA GLY A 452 49.70 -2.00 30.45
C GLY A 452 49.12 -3.06 31.40
N HIS A 453 49.90 -4.11 31.67
CA HIS A 453 49.60 -5.28 32.52
C HIS A 453 49.41 -4.96 34.03
N GLY A 454 48.67 -5.81 34.76
CA GLY A 454 48.94 -6.08 36.19
C GLY A 454 47.76 -6.38 37.13
N HIS A 455 47.43 -7.66 37.27
CA HIS A 455 46.90 -8.41 38.43
C HIS A 455 46.22 -7.73 39.66
N ALA A 456 44.96 -8.15 39.87
CA ALA A 456 44.46 -8.98 40.99
C ALA A 456 43.74 -8.38 42.25
N HIS A 457 42.63 -9.08 42.57
CA HIS A 457 41.90 -9.25 43.84
C HIS A 457 41.14 -8.07 44.47
N ASN A 458 39.80 -8.04 44.32
CA ASN A 458 38.84 -8.50 45.36
C ASN A 458 37.41 -8.13 44.97
N ARG A 459 36.53 -9.13 44.84
CA ARG A 459 35.07 -8.97 44.82
C ARG A 459 34.57 -8.92 46.27
N PRO A 460 33.77 -7.92 46.67
CA PRO A 460 32.80 -8.11 47.72
C PRO A 460 31.39 -8.32 47.15
N SER A 461 30.64 -9.03 47.97
CA SER A 461 29.37 -9.72 47.80
C SER A 461 28.13 -8.85 47.59
N VAL A 462 27.17 -9.44 46.87
CA VAL A 462 25.74 -9.10 46.85
C VAL A 462 25.15 -9.28 48.25
N SER A 463 24.64 -8.20 48.85
CA SER A 463 23.43 -8.21 49.69
C SER A 463 23.17 -6.79 50.18
N THR A 464 22.17 -6.14 49.59
CA THR A 464 21.13 -5.27 50.20
C THR A 464 20.46 -4.55 49.03
N LEU A 465 19.70 -5.29 48.20
CA LEU A 465 18.70 -4.64 47.34
C LEU A 465 17.46 -4.42 48.21
N GLY A 466 17.45 -3.29 48.90
CA GLY A 466 16.19 -2.70 49.37
C GLY A 466 15.35 -2.36 48.14
N SER A 467 14.07 -2.71 48.23
CA SER A 467 12.99 -2.37 47.31
C SER A 467 13.13 -0.97 46.71
N ILE A 468 13.43 -0.90 45.42
CA ILE A 468 13.27 0.32 44.62
C ILE A 468 11.87 0.24 44.01
N ASP A 469 10.99 1.11 44.47
CA ASP A 469 9.66 1.31 43.91
C ASP A 469 9.77 1.74 42.45
N TYR A 470 9.34 0.86 41.53
CA TYR A 470 9.19 1.18 40.11
C TYR A 470 7.89 1.98 39.90
N GLN A 471 7.92 3.27 40.18
CA GLN A 471 6.99 4.23 39.56
C GLN A 471 7.74 5.00 38.48
N ASN A 472 7.87 4.38 37.30
CA ASN A 472 8.34 5.06 36.09
C ASN A 472 7.12 5.63 35.36
N GLU A 473 6.78 6.89 35.61
CA GLU A 473 5.99 7.67 34.65
C GLU A 473 6.85 7.88 33.40
N ALA A 474 6.40 7.33 32.27
CA ALA A 474 7.04 7.55 30.98
C ALA A 474 6.94 9.04 30.63
N ALA A 475 8.07 9.75 30.60
CA ALA A 475 8.11 11.12 30.12
C ALA A 475 7.50 11.20 28.70
N ALA A 476 6.46 12.00 28.53
CA ALA A 476 5.82 12.22 27.23
C ALA A 476 6.82 12.92 26.29
N ILE A 477 7.09 12.30 25.13
CA ILE A 477 7.92 12.90 24.08
C ILE A 477 6.97 13.58 23.10
N ASP A 478 6.91 14.91 23.16
CA ASP A 478 6.06 15.70 22.27
C ASP A 478 6.70 15.90 20.90
N LEU A 479 5.89 15.78 19.85
CA LEU A 479 6.30 16.04 18.47
C LEU A 479 6.24 17.55 18.19
N LEU A 480 7.36 18.13 17.74
CA LEU A 480 7.41 19.54 17.34
C LEU A 480 7.51 19.70 15.83
N MET A 481 7.21 20.90 15.34
CA MET A 481 7.36 21.24 13.92
C MET A 481 8.78 21.01 13.40
N GLU A 482 9.81 21.28 14.21
CA GLU A 482 11.22 21.04 13.83
C GLU A 482 11.51 19.57 13.48
N ASP A 483 10.82 18.63 14.13
CA ASP A 483 10.99 17.20 13.89
C ASP A 483 10.40 16.81 12.53
N PHE A 484 9.29 17.44 12.15
CA PHE A 484 8.67 17.28 10.84
C PHE A 484 9.44 17.98 9.72
N GLU A 485 10.04 19.14 9.98
CA GLU A 485 10.88 19.83 8.98
C GLU A 485 12.10 18.99 8.60
N LYS A 486 12.76 18.35 9.58
CA LYS A 486 13.84 17.38 9.32
C LYS A 486 13.32 16.17 8.53
N ALA A 487 12.15 15.65 8.91
CA ALA A 487 11.55 14.51 8.24
C ALA A 487 11.15 14.79 6.77
N LEU A 488 10.66 16.01 6.47
CA LEU A 488 10.28 16.44 5.12
C LEU A 488 11.48 16.50 4.16
N LEU A 489 12.70 16.70 4.66
CA LEU A 489 13.91 16.65 3.85
C LEU A 489 14.29 15.21 3.44
N GLU A 490 13.86 14.21 4.20
CA GLU A 490 14.21 12.80 4.00
C GLU A 490 13.14 12.01 3.23
N ILE A 491 11.86 12.32 3.44
CA ILE A 491 10.74 11.60 2.83
C ILE A 491 10.33 12.27 1.51
N ARG A 492 10.30 11.47 0.43
CA ARG A 492 9.81 11.90 -0.88
C ARG A 492 8.41 11.33 -1.15
N PRO A 493 7.49 12.10 -1.74
CA PRO A 493 6.15 11.63 -2.09
C PRO A 493 6.19 10.46 -3.08
N THR A 494 5.45 9.40 -2.79
CA THR A 494 5.42 8.14 -3.58
C THR A 494 4.39 8.20 -4.70
N ALA A 495 3.25 8.91 -4.54
CA ALA A 495 2.35 9.15 -5.68
C ALA A 495 3.01 9.94 -6.81
N MET A 496 4.00 10.77 -6.48
CA MET A 496 4.84 11.49 -7.45
C MET A 496 6.05 10.66 -7.95
N LYS A 497 6.22 9.40 -7.53
CA LYS A 497 7.25 8.50 -8.11
C LYS A 497 6.76 7.79 -9.37
N GLU A 498 5.45 7.59 -9.53
CA GLU A 498 4.84 7.03 -10.75
C GLU A 498 4.46 8.12 -11.79
N VAL A 499 4.80 9.38 -11.50
CA VAL A 499 4.48 10.55 -12.32
C VAL A 499 5.71 11.43 -12.35
N PHE A 500 6.28 11.70 -13.52
CA PHE A 500 7.30 12.73 -13.69
C PHE A 500 6.68 14.12 -13.44
N LEU A 501 6.40 14.45 -12.18
CA LEU A 501 6.16 15.80 -11.69
C LEU A 501 7.54 16.36 -11.35
N GLU A 502 8.25 16.81 -12.38
CA GLU A 502 9.42 17.65 -12.15
C GLU A 502 8.91 19.01 -11.68
N THR A 503 9.32 19.51 -10.53
CA THR A 503 9.40 20.97 -10.34
C THR A 503 10.69 21.41 -11.03
N PRO A 504 10.64 21.93 -12.27
CA PRO A 504 11.87 22.38 -12.92
C PRO A 504 12.59 23.39 -12.03
N ASN A 505 13.92 23.33 -12.00
CA ASN A 505 14.75 24.31 -11.28
C ASN A 505 15.23 25.45 -12.21
N VAL A 506 14.56 25.62 -13.35
CA VAL A 506 14.94 26.63 -14.35
C VAL A 506 14.24 27.93 -14.01
N GLN A 507 15.00 29.02 -13.86
CA GLN A 507 14.44 30.35 -13.61
C GLN A 507 14.50 31.21 -14.87
N TRP A 508 13.63 32.23 -14.94
CA TRP A 508 13.66 33.22 -16.03
C TRP A 508 15.01 33.95 -16.15
N SER A 509 15.74 34.09 -15.05
CA SER A 509 17.10 34.67 -15.04
C SER A 509 18.12 33.85 -15.83
N GLN A 510 17.81 32.58 -16.14
CA GLN A 510 18.69 31.68 -16.89
C GLN A 510 18.39 31.67 -18.40
N ILE A 511 17.40 32.43 -18.87
CA ILE A 511 16.97 32.49 -20.27
C ILE A 511 17.14 33.93 -20.77
N GLY A 512 18.02 34.12 -21.76
CA GLY A 512 18.26 35.44 -22.34
C GLY A 512 17.26 35.83 -23.44
N GLY A 513 16.81 37.09 -23.45
CA GLY A 513 16.04 37.68 -24.56
C GLY A 513 14.56 37.29 -24.69
N SER A 514 13.98 36.62 -23.69
CA SER A 514 12.64 36.02 -23.77
C SER A 514 11.51 36.88 -23.17
N HIS A 515 11.59 38.22 -23.24
CA HIS A 515 10.62 39.10 -22.59
C HIS A 515 9.18 38.96 -23.08
N GLU A 516 8.98 38.81 -24.39
CA GLU A 516 7.65 38.68 -24.99
C GLU A 516 6.98 37.36 -24.59
N ILE A 517 7.70 36.25 -24.73
CA ILE A 517 7.20 34.93 -24.34
C ILE A 517 6.98 34.82 -22.83
N LYS A 518 7.83 35.46 -22.01
CA LYS A 518 7.61 35.57 -20.57
C LYS A 518 6.28 36.26 -20.29
N ARG A 519 6.01 37.40 -20.92
CA ARG A 519 4.74 38.12 -20.74
C ARG A 519 3.54 37.28 -21.20
N LEU A 520 3.66 36.56 -22.30
CA LEU A 520 2.60 35.69 -22.82
C LEU A 520 2.28 34.54 -21.85
N LEU A 521 3.30 33.77 -21.46
CA LEU A 521 3.13 32.60 -20.60
C LEU A 521 2.72 32.99 -19.17
N THR A 522 3.29 34.07 -18.62
CA THR A 522 2.86 34.58 -17.32
C THR A 522 1.40 35.01 -17.35
N ARG A 523 0.92 35.67 -18.41
CA ARG A 523 -0.51 36.01 -18.54
C ARG A 523 -1.40 34.78 -18.64
N ALA A 524 -1.04 33.82 -19.49
CA ALA A 524 -1.80 32.61 -19.70
C ALA A 524 -1.96 31.79 -18.41
N VAL A 525 -0.96 31.83 -17.53
CA VAL A 525 -0.99 31.14 -16.23
C VAL A 525 -1.63 31.99 -15.13
N GLU A 526 -1.26 33.26 -15.00
CA GLU A 526 -1.69 34.10 -13.88
C GLU A 526 -3.13 34.60 -14.01
N TRP A 527 -3.62 34.90 -15.23
CA TRP A 527 -4.96 35.45 -15.39
C TRP A 527 -6.05 34.49 -14.93
N PRO A 528 -6.06 33.20 -15.32
CA PRO A 528 -7.06 32.26 -14.83
C PRO A 528 -6.99 32.02 -13.32
N LEU A 529 -5.80 32.14 -12.72
CA LEU A 529 -5.58 31.86 -11.29
C LEU A 529 -5.87 33.05 -10.37
N LYS A 530 -5.50 34.27 -10.79
CA LYS A 530 -5.60 35.49 -9.96
C LYS A 530 -6.78 36.38 -10.34
N HIS A 531 -7.27 36.29 -11.57
CA HIS A 531 -8.24 37.24 -12.15
C HIS A 531 -9.46 36.55 -12.76
N SER A 532 -9.82 35.34 -12.29
CA SER A 532 -10.97 34.57 -12.81
C SER A 532 -12.27 35.38 -12.85
N PHE A 533 -12.61 36.09 -11.76
CA PHE A 533 -13.81 36.94 -11.69
C PHE A 533 -13.90 37.98 -12.81
N HIS A 534 -12.77 38.62 -13.17
CA HIS A 534 -12.74 39.60 -14.25
C HIS A 534 -12.80 38.96 -15.64
N MET A 535 -12.34 37.71 -15.77
CA MET A 535 -12.45 36.96 -17.02
C MET A 535 -13.91 36.54 -17.26
N ASP A 536 -14.60 36.09 -16.22
CA ASP A 536 -16.02 35.71 -16.28
C ASP A 536 -16.93 36.92 -16.60
N ASP A 537 -16.65 38.09 -16.03
CA ASP A 537 -17.38 39.34 -16.31
C ASP A 537 -17.23 39.80 -17.78
N LEU A 538 -16.08 39.51 -18.40
CA LEU A 538 -15.79 39.85 -19.80
C LEU A 538 -16.11 38.71 -20.79
N ASP A 539 -16.73 37.62 -20.33
CA ASP A 539 -17.00 36.40 -21.11
C ASP A 539 -15.74 35.88 -21.84
N MET A 540 -14.59 35.98 -21.16
CA MET A 540 -13.28 35.63 -21.70
C MET A 540 -12.87 34.22 -21.26
N SER A 541 -12.82 33.29 -22.21
CA SER A 541 -12.32 31.94 -21.95
C SER A 541 -10.80 31.91 -21.70
N PRO A 542 -10.30 31.13 -20.74
CA PRO A 542 -8.87 30.95 -20.52
C PRO A 542 -8.20 30.25 -21.72
N THR A 543 -6.95 30.60 -21.99
CA THR A 543 -6.13 29.95 -23.01
C THR A 543 -5.90 28.49 -22.65
N LYS A 544 -6.32 27.58 -23.53
CA LYS A 544 -6.23 26.13 -23.28
C LYS A 544 -4.89 25.57 -23.74
N GLY A 545 -4.38 26.03 -24.88
CA GLY A 545 -3.18 25.48 -25.49
C GLY A 545 -2.25 26.53 -26.10
N ILE A 546 -0.95 26.40 -25.84
CA ILE A 546 0.08 27.23 -26.47
C ILE A 546 1.09 26.33 -27.18
N LEU A 547 1.27 26.55 -28.49
CA LEU A 547 2.30 25.89 -29.29
C LEU A 547 3.50 26.81 -29.49
N LEU A 548 4.66 26.37 -29.00
CA LEU A 548 5.96 26.99 -29.19
C LEU A 548 6.66 26.34 -30.39
N TYR A 549 6.95 27.12 -31.43
CA TYR A 549 7.62 26.59 -32.62
C TYR A 549 8.82 27.45 -33.02
N GLY A 550 9.80 26.82 -33.67
CA GLY A 550 10.98 27.51 -34.19
C GLY A 550 12.21 26.62 -34.28
N PRO A 551 13.37 27.15 -34.68
CA PRO A 551 14.58 26.37 -34.89
C PRO A 551 15.05 25.64 -33.61
N PRO A 552 15.76 24.51 -33.76
CA PRO A 552 16.32 23.77 -32.63
C PRO A 552 17.33 24.63 -31.87
N GLY A 553 17.45 24.40 -30.56
CA GLY A 553 18.42 25.11 -29.71
C GLY A 553 18.02 26.53 -29.30
N CYS A 554 16.79 26.97 -29.56
CA CYS A 554 16.28 28.31 -29.20
C CYS A 554 15.46 28.33 -27.90
N SER A 555 15.84 27.56 -26.86
CA SER A 555 15.26 27.63 -25.50
C SER A 555 13.77 27.30 -25.31
N LYS A 556 13.10 26.66 -26.28
CA LYS A 556 11.67 26.27 -26.17
C LYS A 556 11.37 25.44 -24.91
N THR A 557 12.08 24.34 -24.71
CA THR A 557 11.98 23.47 -23.52
C THR A 557 12.33 24.21 -22.23
N MET A 558 13.36 25.07 -22.25
CA MET A 558 13.76 25.85 -21.07
C MET A 558 12.69 26.87 -20.68
N THR A 559 12.03 27.49 -21.65
CA THR A 559 10.98 28.48 -21.43
C THR A 559 9.76 27.85 -20.77
N ALA A 560 9.34 26.66 -21.24
CA ALA A 560 8.26 25.90 -20.60
C ALA A 560 8.60 25.50 -19.16
N LYS A 561 9.84 25.09 -18.90
CA LYS A 561 10.33 24.82 -17.55
C LYS A 561 10.33 26.08 -16.68
N ALA A 562 10.75 27.22 -17.20
CA ALA A 562 10.83 28.47 -16.44
C ALA A 562 9.46 29.02 -16.02
N VAL A 563 8.43 28.93 -16.87
CA VAL A 563 7.07 29.36 -16.50
C VAL A 563 6.54 28.55 -15.32
N ALA A 564 6.72 27.23 -15.34
CA ALA A 564 6.30 26.35 -14.26
C ALA A 564 6.98 26.70 -12.92
N THR A 565 8.31 26.85 -12.93
CA THR A 565 9.07 27.23 -11.73
C THR A 565 8.61 28.57 -11.17
N SER A 566 8.43 29.57 -12.04
CA SER A 566 8.07 30.93 -11.61
C SER A 566 6.65 31.05 -11.07
N SER A 567 5.75 30.18 -11.53
CA SER A 567 4.35 30.18 -11.16
C SER A 567 4.04 29.20 -10.01
N GLY A 568 5.01 28.37 -9.62
CA GLY A 568 4.83 27.36 -8.58
C GLY A 568 3.81 26.27 -8.96
N LEU A 569 3.60 26.03 -10.25
CA LEU A 569 2.61 25.07 -10.74
C LEU A 569 3.19 23.67 -10.91
N ASN A 570 2.32 22.67 -10.80
CA ASN A 570 2.66 21.28 -11.12
C ASN A 570 3.03 21.16 -12.60
N PHE A 571 4.18 20.57 -12.94
CA PHE A 571 4.66 20.48 -14.32
C PHE A 571 4.83 19.02 -14.75
N LEU A 572 4.08 18.62 -15.77
CA LEU A 572 4.11 17.29 -16.35
C LEU A 572 4.79 17.39 -17.71
N ALA A 573 6.04 16.94 -17.81
CA ALA A 573 6.76 16.89 -19.08
C ALA A 573 6.57 15.53 -19.75
N VAL A 574 6.20 15.54 -21.02
CA VAL A 574 6.07 14.35 -21.86
C VAL A 574 6.88 14.60 -23.13
N LYS A 575 7.85 13.73 -23.43
CA LYS A 575 8.56 13.80 -24.70
C LYS A 575 7.82 12.96 -25.74
N GLY A 576 7.60 13.50 -26.92
CA GLY A 576 6.89 12.81 -27.99
C GLY A 576 7.53 11.46 -28.35
N ALA A 577 8.87 11.36 -28.33
CA ALA A 577 9.59 10.12 -28.62
C ALA A 577 9.24 8.97 -27.62
N GLU A 578 9.03 9.31 -26.34
CA GLU A 578 8.69 8.33 -25.29
C GLU A 578 7.31 7.71 -25.54
N LEU A 579 6.37 8.49 -26.09
CA LEU A 579 5.03 8.02 -26.46
C LEU A 579 5.04 7.12 -27.69
N THR A 580 5.95 7.33 -28.64
CA THR A 580 6.07 6.47 -29.85
C THR A 580 6.78 5.14 -29.61
N SER A 581 7.64 5.05 -28.59
CA SER A 581 8.41 3.83 -28.30
C SER A 581 7.63 2.74 -27.57
N MET A 582 6.42 3.05 -27.07
CA MET A 582 5.55 2.10 -26.38
C MET A 582 4.74 1.26 -27.38
N TYR A 583 4.41 0.01 -27.02
CA TYR A 583 3.63 -0.88 -27.88
C TYR A 583 2.27 -0.27 -28.25
N VAL A 584 1.78 -0.60 -29.45
CA VAL A 584 0.51 -0.09 -30.02
C VAL A 584 -0.66 -0.33 -29.05
N GLY A 585 -1.14 0.76 -28.41
CA GLY A 585 -2.21 0.74 -27.41
C GLY A 585 -1.79 1.18 -25.99
N GLU A 586 -0.51 1.07 -25.63
CA GLU A 586 0.03 1.67 -24.39
C GLU A 586 0.18 3.18 -24.51
N SER A 587 0.55 3.69 -25.69
CA SER A 587 0.70 5.12 -25.97
C SER A 587 -0.58 5.92 -25.79
N GLU A 588 -1.73 5.39 -26.22
CA GLU A 588 -3.04 6.02 -26.00
C GLU A 588 -3.39 6.09 -24.51
N ARG A 589 -3.18 4.98 -23.79
CA ARG A 589 -3.43 4.92 -22.35
C ARG A 589 -2.53 5.88 -21.59
N ALA A 590 -1.27 5.99 -22.00
CA ALA A 590 -0.32 6.93 -21.42
C ALA A 590 -0.81 8.38 -21.59
N ILE A 591 -1.32 8.76 -22.76
CA ILE A 591 -1.90 10.11 -22.98
C ILE A 591 -3.11 10.33 -22.08
N ARG A 592 -4.10 9.43 -22.06
CA ARG A 592 -5.28 9.57 -21.19
C ARG A 592 -4.88 9.70 -19.73
N GLU A 593 -3.91 8.91 -19.30
CA GLU A 593 -3.41 8.94 -17.93
C GLU A 593 -2.65 10.25 -17.62
N VAL A 594 -1.89 10.81 -18.56
CA VAL A 594 -1.24 12.14 -18.40
C VAL A 594 -2.30 13.22 -18.19
N PHE A 595 -3.34 13.25 -19.02
CA PHE A 595 -4.42 14.25 -18.89
C PHE A 595 -5.25 14.04 -17.62
N ARG A 596 -5.54 12.79 -17.23
CA ARG A 596 -6.19 12.47 -15.96
C ARG A 596 -5.36 12.94 -14.76
N LYS A 597 -4.06 12.63 -14.76
CA LYS A 597 -3.11 13.07 -13.72
C LYS A 597 -3.00 14.59 -13.63
N ALA A 598 -2.95 15.28 -14.77
CA ALA A 598 -2.90 16.74 -14.82
C ALA A 598 -4.17 17.39 -14.26
N ARG A 599 -5.35 16.82 -14.54
CA ARG A 599 -6.64 17.25 -13.97
C ARG A 599 -6.66 17.10 -12.45
N VAL A 600 -6.22 15.94 -11.92
CA VAL A 600 -6.13 15.72 -10.47
C VAL A 600 -5.10 16.65 -9.81
N ALA A 601 -4.01 16.98 -10.52
CA ALA A 601 -2.95 17.87 -10.06
C ALA A 601 -3.21 19.36 -10.35
N ALA A 602 -4.43 19.76 -10.76
CA ALA A 602 -4.72 21.16 -11.06
C ALA A 602 -4.53 22.05 -9.81
N PRO A 603 -3.91 23.25 -9.94
CA PRO A 603 -3.45 23.86 -11.18
C PRO A 603 -2.13 23.25 -11.70
N SER A 604 -2.09 22.88 -12.98
CA SER A 604 -0.95 22.19 -13.59
C SER A 604 -0.68 22.62 -15.04
N ILE A 605 0.54 22.34 -15.50
CA ILE A 605 1.02 22.55 -16.86
C ILE A 605 1.41 21.20 -17.44
N ILE A 606 0.80 20.82 -18.56
CA ILE A 606 1.25 19.68 -19.37
C ILE A 606 2.18 20.24 -20.45
N PHE A 607 3.40 19.72 -20.56
CA PHE A 607 4.37 20.12 -21.57
C PHE A 607 4.72 18.95 -22.49
N PHE A 608 4.29 19.03 -23.75
CA PHE A 608 4.66 18.11 -24.82
C PHE A 608 5.89 18.62 -25.55
N ASP A 609 7.05 18.03 -25.31
CA ASP A 609 8.26 18.32 -26.09
C ASP A 609 8.31 17.44 -27.34
N GLU A 610 8.79 17.99 -28.46
CA GLU A 610 8.84 17.29 -29.76
C GLU A 610 7.49 16.69 -30.16
N ILE A 611 6.41 17.46 -30.04
CA ILE A 611 5.05 17.00 -30.36
C ILE A 611 4.93 16.52 -31.81
N ASP A 612 5.82 16.98 -32.70
CA ASP A 612 5.91 16.52 -34.09
C ASP A 612 6.20 15.03 -34.22
N SER A 613 6.68 14.32 -33.20
CA SER A 613 6.86 12.87 -33.30
C SER A 613 5.56 12.07 -33.16
N ILE A 614 4.52 12.64 -32.54
CA ILE A 614 3.20 11.98 -32.33
C ILE A 614 2.10 12.58 -33.20
N ALA A 615 2.36 13.71 -33.85
CA ALA A 615 1.38 14.54 -34.52
C ALA A 615 1.71 14.80 -36.00
N THR A 616 2.36 13.84 -36.67
CA THR A 616 2.67 13.97 -38.10
C THR A 616 1.44 13.70 -38.97
N GLU A 617 1.29 14.53 -40.01
CA GLU A 617 0.20 14.45 -40.99
C GLU A 617 0.28 13.21 -41.92
N ARG A 618 1.39 12.44 -41.89
CA ARG A 618 1.75 11.47 -42.95
C ARG A 618 2.24 10.07 -42.54
N ASP A 619 2.32 9.72 -41.25
CA ASP A 619 2.70 8.35 -40.89
C ASP A 619 1.49 7.40 -40.91
N ALA A 620 1.37 6.68 -42.02
CA ALA A 620 0.46 5.56 -42.28
C ALA A 620 0.77 4.31 -41.43
N SER A 621 1.18 4.48 -40.18
CA SER A 621 1.14 3.42 -39.18
C SER A 621 -0.15 3.60 -38.37
N SER A 622 -0.97 2.55 -38.28
CA SER A 622 -2.24 2.57 -37.53
C SER A 622 -2.09 3.05 -36.08
N SER A 623 -0.89 2.90 -35.52
CA SER A 623 -0.53 3.28 -34.16
C SER A 623 -0.47 4.80 -33.93
N GLY A 624 0.11 5.57 -34.86
CA GLY A 624 0.28 7.03 -34.68
C GLY A 624 -1.04 7.80 -34.78
N LEU A 625 -1.92 7.37 -35.68
CA LEU A 625 -3.25 7.97 -35.88
C LEU A 625 -4.14 7.85 -34.64
N ASN A 626 -4.06 6.72 -33.93
CA ASN A 626 -4.88 6.50 -32.73
C ASN A 626 -4.39 7.32 -31.52
N VAL A 627 -3.07 7.58 -31.45
CA VAL A 627 -2.44 8.44 -30.44
C VAL A 627 -2.85 9.89 -30.63
N LEU A 628 -2.77 10.41 -31.88
CA LEU A 628 -3.19 11.76 -32.21
C LEU A 628 -4.68 11.98 -31.94
N THR A 629 -5.55 11.07 -32.40
CA THR A 629 -7.00 11.17 -32.14
C THR A 629 -7.32 11.14 -30.65
N THR A 630 -6.60 10.34 -29.85
CA THR A 630 -6.75 10.35 -28.39
C THR A 630 -6.31 11.68 -27.77
N LEU A 631 -5.18 12.24 -28.20
CA LEU A 631 -4.73 13.58 -27.76
C LEU A 631 -5.79 14.65 -28.07
N LEU A 632 -6.35 14.63 -29.29
CA LEU A 632 -7.41 15.56 -29.69
C LEU A 632 -8.66 15.41 -28.83
N ASN A 633 -9.09 14.17 -28.56
CA ASN A 633 -10.25 13.89 -27.71
C ASN A 633 -10.04 14.35 -26.26
N GLU A 634 -8.83 14.20 -25.71
CA GLU A 634 -8.53 14.70 -24.35
C GLU A 634 -8.45 16.23 -24.30
N MET A 635 -8.00 16.90 -25.37
CA MET A 635 -8.02 18.36 -25.48
C MET A 635 -9.43 18.93 -25.67
N ASP A 636 -10.29 18.23 -26.42
CA ASP A 636 -11.67 18.61 -26.71
C ASP A 636 -12.68 18.15 -25.64
N GLY A 637 -12.24 17.35 -24.67
CA GLY A 637 -13.08 16.56 -23.77
C GLY A 637 -14.23 17.33 -23.07
N ILE A 638 -15.26 16.56 -22.69
CA ILE A 638 -16.53 17.05 -22.08
C ILE A 638 -16.30 17.67 -20.70
N GLU A 639 -15.28 17.21 -19.96
CA GLU A 639 -14.81 17.87 -18.73
C GLU A 639 -13.83 18.96 -19.11
N SER A 640 -14.20 20.23 -18.89
CA SER A 640 -13.31 21.36 -19.14
C SER A 640 -12.02 21.20 -18.33
N LEU A 641 -10.87 21.38 -18.99
CA LEU A 641 -9.52 21.43 -18.41
C LEU A 641 -9.37 22.63 -17.45
N ASN A 642 -10.15 22.64 -16.37
CA ASN A 642 -10.22 23.72 -15.41
C ASN A 642 -8.90 23.80 -14.64
N GLY A 643 -8.10 24.82 -14.95
CA GLY A 643 -6.79 25.02 -14.32
C GLY A 643 -5.66 24.14 -14.89
N VAL A 644 -5.83 23.53 -16.07
CA VAL A 644 -4.75 22.80 -16.76
C VAL A 644 -4.37 23.53 -18.05
N LEU A 645 -3.11 23.97 -18.14
CA LEU A 645 -2.56 24.60 -19.34
C LEU A 645 -1.76 23.58 -20.16
N VAL A 646 -2.07 23.43 -21.44
CA VAL A 646 -1.32 22.56 -22.35
C VAL A 646 -0.29 23.39 -23.13
N LEU A 647 1.00 23.12 -22.91
CA LEU A 647 2.11 23.68 -23.67
C LEU A 647 2.67 22.60 -24.60
N ALA A 648 2.97 22.94 -25.84
CA ALA A 648 3.65 22.05 -26.76
C ALA A 648 4.84 22.75 -27.42
N ALA A 649 5.89 22.01 -27.74
CA ALA A 649 7.03 22.50 -28.48
C ALA A 649 7.30 21.64 -29.72
N THR A 650 7.58 22.30 -30.86
CA THR A 650 7.99 21.63 -32.09
C THR A 650 9.16 22.34 -32.77
N ASN A 651 9.99 21.55 -33.46
CA ASN A 651 11.00 22.07 -34.37
C ASN A 651 10.52 22.10 -35.82
N LYS A 652 9.47 21.35 -36.16
CA LYS A 652 8.99 21.14 -37.54
C LYS A 652 7.48 21.38 -37.61
N PRO A 653 7.04 22.64 -37.55
CA PRO A 653 5.61 22.96 -37.59
C PRO A 653 4.92 22.59 -38.92
N GLU A 654 5.68 22.43 -40.00
CA GLU A 654 5.19 22.09 -41.34
C GLU A 654 4.68 20.65 -41.49
N ILE A 655 5.07 19.73 -40.60
CA ILE A 655 4.61 18.33 -40.61
C ILE A 655 3.46 18.08 -39.63
N LEU A 656 3.07 19.08 -38.83
CA LEU A 656 2.02 18.94 -37.84
C LEU A 656 0.63 18.86 -38.47
N ASP A 657 -0.22 17.99 -37.93
CA ASP A 657 -1.61 17.89 -38.32
C ASP A 657 -2.38 19.20 -38.03
N ALA A 658 -3.04 19.74 -39.06
CA ALA A 658 -3.81 20.97 -38.98
C ALA A 658 -4.97 20.93 -37.95
N ALA A 659 -5.43 19.74 -37.56
CA ALA A 659 -6.45 19.56 -36.54
C ALA A 659 -5.97 20.09 -35.17
N LEU A 660 -4.69 19.98 -34.82
CA LEU A 660 -4.15 20.49 -33.55
C LEU A 660 -4.21 22.02 -33.44
N LEU A 661 -4.17 22.72 -34.58
CA LEU A 661 -4.14 24.18 -34.67
C LEU A 661 -5.54 24.81 -34.67
N ARG A 662 -6.61 24.00 -34.57
CA ARG A 662 -7.98 24.51 -34.56
C ARG A 662 -8.30 25.25 -33.25
N PRO A 663 -9.15 26.30 -33.31
CA PRO A 663 -9.60 27.01 -32.11
C PRO A 663 -10.17 26.05 -31.05
N GLY A 664 -9.77 26.24 -29.79
CA GLY A 664 -10.14 25.36 -28.68
C GLY A 664 -9.07 24.32 -28.31
N ARG A 665 -8.04 24.13 -29.15
CA ARG A 665 -6.89 23.25 -28.91
C ARG A 665 -5.61 24.07 -28.68
N PHE A 666 -4.70 24.17 -29.66
CA PHE A 666 -3.59 25.13 -29.63
C PHE A 666 -4.02 26.44 -30.27
N ASP A 667 -4.77 27.23 -29.51
CA ASP A 667 -5.32 28.52 -29.90
C ASP A 667 -4.25 29.63 -29.98
N THR A 668 -3.15 29.50 -29.23
CA THR A 668 -2.05 30.46 -29.25
C THR A 668 -0.77 29.88 -29.84
N LEU A 669 -0.31 30.44 -30.96
CA LEU A 669 0.95 30.05 -31.61
C LEU A 669 2.03 31.10 -31.35
N HIS A 670 3.19 30.69 -30.84
CA HIS A 670 4.31 31.60 -30.58
C HIS A 670 5.61 31.12 -31.24
N TYR A 671 6.16 31.99 -32.10
CA TYR A 671 7.45 31.75 -32.75
C TYR A 671 8.62 32.10 -31.84
N ILE A 672 9.49 31.14 -31.58
CA ILE A 672 10.75 31.35 -30.86
C ILE A 672 11.91 31.26 -31.85
N GLY A 673 12.31 32.43 -32.34
CA GLY A 673 13.40 32.59 -33.30
C GLY A 673 14.81 32.56 -32.66
N PRO A 674 15.86 32.69 -33.50
CA PRO A 674 17.23 32.82 -33.03
C PRO A 674 17.41 34.09 -32.17
N PRO A 675 18.33 34.06 -31.17
CA PRO A 675 18.50 35.17 -30.23
C PRO A 675 19.00 36.45 -30.94
N ASN A 676 18.38 37.58 -30.60
CA ASN A 676 18.82 38.91 -31.05
C ASN A 676 20.15 39.33 -30.37
N LEU A 677 20.75 40.46 -30.78
CA LEU A 677 22.04 40.90 -30.24
C LEU A 677 22.04 41.04 -28.71
N GLU A 678 20.97 41.60 -28.13
CA GLU A 678 20.84 41.77 -26.69
C GLU A 678 20.70 40.42 -25.97
N ALA A 679 19.90 39.50 -26.52
CA ALA A 679 19.76 38.14 -26.02
C ALA A 679 21.09 37.38 -26.04
N ARG A 680 21.88 37.53 -27.12
CA ARG A 680 23.22 36.92 -27.21
C ARG A 680 24.18 37.48 -26.17
N LYS A 681 24.20 38.80 -25.96
CA LYS A 681 24.98 39.43 -24.89
C LYS A 681 24.60 38.86 -23.53
N GLU A 682 23.31 38.72 -23.26
CA GLU A 682 22.78 38.18 -22.01
C GLU A 682 23.20 36.71 -21.81
N ILE A 683 23.08 35.86 -22.84
CA ILE A 683 23.51 34.46 -22.81
C ILE A 683 25.01 34.36 -22.48
N PHE A 684 25.85 35.16 -23.15
CA PHE A 684 27.28 35.20 -22.85
C PHE A 684 27.53 35.63 -21.41
N ARG A 685 26.86 36.69 -20.93
CA ARG A 685 26.98 37.19 -19.55
C ARG A 685 26.61 36.13 -18.51
N LEU A 686 25.52 35.41 -18.74
CA LEU A 686 25.04 34.35 -17.85
C LEU A 686 25.99 33.15 -17.80
N LYS A 687 26.61 32.81 -18.92
CA LYS A 687 27.58 31.69 -18.98
C LYS A 687 28.97 32.08 -18.48
N THR A 688 29.36 33.35 -18.61
CA THR A 688 30.62 33.87 -18.08
C THR A 688 30.56 34.21 -16.60
N SER A 689 29.41 34.59 -16.05
CA SER A 689 29.27 34.88 -14.61
C SER A 689 29.52 33.66 -13.71
N ALA A 690 29.35 32.46 -14.25
CA ALA A 690 29.56 31.21 -13.53
C ALA A 690 31.02 30.70 -13.57
N ILE A 691 31.93 31.41 -14.23
CA ILE A 691 33.32 30.97 -14.45
C ILE A 691 34.33 32.11 -14.24
N PRO A 692 35.57 31.80 -13.85
CA PRO A 692 36.63 32.81 -13.78
C PRO A 692 37.08 33.20 -15.19
N VAL A 693 36.66 34.38 -15.63
CA VAL A 693 37.00 34.96 -16.95
C VAL A 693 38.03 36.07 -16.76
N SER A 694 39.00 36.15 -17.68
CA SER A 694 39.97 37.25 -17.73
C SER A 694 39.27 38.57 -18.09
N ALA A 695 39.76 39.69 -17.54
CA ALA A 695 39.25 41.03 -17.86
C ALA A 695 39.40 41.41 -19.36
N SER A 696 40.20 40.65 -20.11
CA SER A 696 40.41 40.80 -21.54
C SER A 696 39.22 40.35 -22.41
N VAL A 697 38.24 39.63 -21.85
CA VAL A 697 37.15 39.04 -22.65
C VAL A 697 36.06 40.07 -22.96
N ASN A 698 35.84 40.32 -24.25
CA ASN A 698 34.80 41.24 -24.73
C ASN A 698 33.52 40.48 -25.12
N THR A 699 32.61 40.31 -24.16
CA THR A 699 31.31 39.65 -24.38
C THR A 699 30.44 40.33 -25.44
N VAL A 700 30.56 41.66 -25.62
CA VAL A 700 29.82 42.41 -26.64
C VAL A 700 30.33 42.08 -28.04
N GLY A 701 31.65 42.03 -28.21
CA GLY A 701 32.28 41.64 -29.48
C GLY A 701 31.95 40.18 -29.87
N LEU A 702 31.93 39.27 -28.89
CA LEU A 702 31.50 37.88 -29.11
C LEU A 702 30.03 37.81 -29.56
N ALA A 703 29.14 38.60 -28.94
CA ALA A 703 27.72 38.65 -29.31
C ALA A 703 27.49 39.20 -30.74
N GLN A 704 28.32 40.12 -31.22
CA GLN A 704 28.26 40.62 -32.60
C GLN A 704 28.70 39.55 -33.61
N ARG A 705 29.75 38.80 -33.30
CA ARG A 705 30.31 37.75 -34.19
C ARG A 705 29.50 36.45 -34.24
N THR A 706 28.56 36.29 -33.30
CA THR A 706 27.66 35.12 -33.18
C THR A 706 26.26 35.38 -33.74
N GLU A 707 26.13 36.31 -34.69
CA GLU A 707 24.89 36.45 -35.45
C GLU A 707 24.53 35.15 -36.19
N GLY A 708 23.27 34.74 -36.10
CA GLY A 708 22.76 33.50 -36.69
C GLY A 708 23.03 32.22 -35.87
N PHE A 709 23.70 32.32 -34.72
CA PHE A 709 23.84 31.17 -33.81
C PHE A 709 22.62 31.06 -32.87
N SER A 710 22.20 29.83 -32.61
CA SER A 710 21.20 29.47 -31.59
C SER A 710 21.75 29.66 -30.18
N GLY A 711 20.84 29.73 -29.20
CA GLY A 711 21.24 29.78 -27.78
C GLY A 711 22.08 28.56 -27.38
N ALA A 712 21.70 27.36 -27.83
CA ALA A 712 22.44 26.14 -27.57
C ALA A 712 23.87 26.17 -28.16
N GLU A 713 24.04 26.68 -29.37
CA GLU A 713 25.37 26.80 -30.00
C GLU A 713 26.26 27.82 -29.27
N ILE A 714 25.70 28.95 -28.81
CA ILE A 714 26.45 29.92 -28.00
C ILE A 714 26.91 29.28 -26.69
N VAL A 715 26.05 28.48 -26.05
CA VAL A 715 26.42 27.71 -24.86
C VAL A 715 27.50 26.68 -25.17
N ALA A 716 27.46 26.03 -26.33
CA ALA A 716 28.50 25.12 -26.79
C ALA A 716 29.84 25.85 -27.01
N ILE A 717 29.84 27.05 -27.57
CA ILE A 717 31.04 27.90 -27.71
C ILE A 717 31.63 28.21 -26.32
N CYS A 718 30.79 28.58 -25.35
CA CYS A 718 31.23 28.79 -23.98
C CYS A 718 31.78 27.52 -23.33
N HIS A 719 31.26 26.34 -23.68
CA HIS A 719 31.78 25.07 -23.18
C HIS A 719 33.13 24.75 -23.80
N GLU A 720 33.26 24.88 -25.12
CA GLU A 720 34.52 24.64 -25.84
C GLU A 720 35.64 25.54 -25.33
N ALA A 721 35.36 26.83 -25.10
CA ALA A 721 36.33 27.74 -24.49
C ALA A 721 36.84 27.26 -23.11
N LYS A 722 35.99 26.56 -22.33
CA LYS A 722 36.41 25.96 -21.05
C LYS A 722 37.28 24.73 -21.26
N VAL A 723 36.97 23.90 -22.26
CA VAL A 723 37.79 22.72 -22.61
C VAL A 723 39.19 23.18 -22.99
N GLN A 724 39.30 24.17 -23.89
CA GLN A 724 40.58 24.78 -24.29
C GLN A 724 41.34 25.36 -23.08
N THR A 725 40.64 26.02 -22.17
CA THR A 725 41.24 26.53 -20.92
C THR A 725 41.72 25.39 -20.01
N MET A 726 40.99 24.27 -19.96
CA MET A 726 41.35 23.10 -19.14
C MET A 726 42.58 22.39 -19.70
N GLU A 727 42.67 22.21 -21.01
CA GLU A 727 43.86 21.65 -21.69
C GLU A 727 45.09 22.52 -21.37
N ARG A 728 44.97 23.84 -21.55
CA ARG A 728 46.02 24.80 -21.17
C ARG A 728 46.40 24.73 -19.69
N ARG A 729 45.43 24.53 -18.78
CA ARG A 729 45.70 24.35 -17.34
C ARG A 729 46.48 23.07 -17.05
N ILE A 730 46.11 21.95 -17.69
CA ILE A 730 46.79 20.66 -17.50
C ILE A 730 48.25 20.76 -17.97
N GLU A 731 48.50 21.38 -19.12
CA GLU A 731 49.85 21.60 -19.63
C GLU A 731 50.69 22.45 -18.66
N LEU A 732 50.12 23.55 -18.16
CA LEU A 732 50.80 24.43 -17.21
C LEU A 732 51.11 23.75 -15.86
N LEU A 733 50.17 22.96 -15.33
CA LEU A 733 50.37 22.19 -14.09
C LEU A 733 51.36 21.03 -14.27
N GLY A 734 51.45 20.47 -15.47
CA GLY A 734 52.47 19.48 -15.83
C GLY A 734 53.89 20.06 -15.91
N LEU A 735 54.00 21.35 -16.24
CA LEU A 735 55.28 22.08 -16.30
C LEU A 735 55.69 22.65 -14.94
N ASP A 736 54.76 23.16 -14.14
CA ASP A 736 55.00 23.75 -12.83
C ASP A 736 53.81 23.50 -11.88
N SER A 737 54.00 22.58 -10.93
CA SER A 737 52.99 22.18 -9.95
C SER A 737 52.82 23.15 -8.79
N THR A 738 53.64 24.20 -8.71
CA THR A 738 53.61 25.19 -7.61
C THR A 738 52.73 26.41 -7.92
N LEU A 739 52.12 26.46 -9.11
CA LEU A 739 51.32 27.59 -9.56
C LEU A 739 50.05 27.77 -8.71
N PRO A 740 49.75 29.01 -8.25
CA PRO A 740 48.57 29.28 -7.46
C PRO A 740 47.27 29.12 -8.28
N LEU A 741 46.24 28.53 -7.68
CA LEU A 741 44.95 28.26 -8.32
C LEU A 741 44.22 29.51 -8.86
N ASN A 742 44.59 30.70 -8.39
CA ASN A 742 44.03 32.00 -8.81
C ASN A 742 44.84 32.71 -9.90
N ASP A 743 45.84 32.07 -10.51
CA ASP A 743 46.64 32.65 -11.60
C ASP A 743 45.75 33.12 -12.76
N GLU A 744 46.03 34.31 -13.31
CA GLU A 744 45.34 34.85 -14.50
C GLU A 744 45.43 33.89 -15.70
N ARG A 745 46.53 33.13 -15.81
CA ARG A 745 46.72 32.11 -16.84
C ARG A 745 45.76 30.94 -16.68
N PHE A 746 45.15 30.75 -15.53
CA PHE A 746 44.12 29.74 -15.35
C PHE A 746 42.73 30.26 -15.71
N LYS A 747 42.52 31.56 -15.93
CA LYS A 747 41.22 32.10 -16.33
C LYS A 747 40.96 31.90 -17.83
N VAL A 748 39.67 31.84 -18.18
CA VAL A 748 39.25 31.77 -19.60
C VAL A 748 39.59 33.09 -20.27
N SER A 749 40.32 33.02 -21.38
CA SER A 749 40.83 34.17 -22.12
C SER A 749 40.04 34.44 -23.40
N GLN A 750 40.25 35.60 -24.02
CA GLN A 750 39.64 35.96 -25.30
C GLN A 750 40.07 35.00 -26.42
N GLN A 751 41.31 34.50 -26.38
CA GLN A 751 41.85 33.56 -27.36
C GLN A 751 41.16 32.20 -27.31
N ASP A 752 40.79 31.73 -26.11
CA ASP A 752 40.04 30.47 -25.95
C ASP A 752 38.65 30.56 -26.62
N PHE A 753 37.98 31.72 -26.52
CA PHE A 753 36.72 31.98 -27.22
C PHE A 753 36.90 32.12 -28.74
N GLU A 754 38.01 32.69 -29.21
CA GLU A 754 38.30 32.81 -30.64
C GLU A 754 38.59 31.46 -31.29
N SER A 755 39.33 30.59 -30.59
CA SER A 755 39.53 29.19 -30.98
C SER A 755 38.18 28.46 -31.08
N ALA A 756 37.35 28.55 -30.03
CA ALA A 756 36.00 27.96 -30.02
C ALA A 756 35.10 28.48 -31.15
N LEU A 757 35.14 29.79 -31.44
CA LEU A 757 34.37 30.39 -32.54
C LEU A 757 34.82 29.89 -33.92
N SER A 758 36.12 29.61 -34.10
CA SER A 758 36.65 29.13 -35.38
C SER A 758 36.17 27.72 -35.73
N GLY A 759 35.95 26.88 -34.71
CA GLY A 759 35.41 25.51 -34.87
C GLY A 759 33.88 25.44 -34.86
N ALA A 760 33.19 26.52 -34.52
CA ALA A 760 31.74 26.51 -34.36
C ALA A 760 30.99 26.58 -35.70
N LEU A 761 30.16 25.58 -35.98
CA LEU A 761 29.30 25.55 -37.17
C LEU A 761 27.99 26.30 -36.93
N ARG A 762 27.60 27.13 -37.91
CA ARG A 762 26.30 27.82 -37.93
C ARG A 762 25.24 26.88 -38.51
N ARG A 763 24.32 26.38 -37.69
CA ARG A 763 23.27 25.47 -38.16
C ARG A 763 21.98 26.17 -38.58
N ILE A 764 21.72 27.39 -38.08
CA ILE A 764 20.54 28.17 -38.47
C ILE A 764 20.89 29.01 -39.71
N THR A 765 20.31 28.65 -40.86
CA THR A 765 20.43 29.44 -42.09
C THR A 765 19.31 30.47 -42.21
N PRO A 766 19.53 31.60 -42.92
CA PRO A 766 18.46 32.57 -43.18
C PRO A 766 17.25 31.97 -43.92
N ASP A 767 17.48 30.98 -44.78
CA ASP A 767 16.41 30.31 -45.52
C ASP A 767 15.54 29.45 -44.61
N LEU A 768 16.12 28.82 -43.58
CA LEU A 768 15.37 28.09 -42.55
C LEU A 768 14.44 29.05 -41.78
N VAL A 769 14.93 30.24 -41.41
CA VAL A 769 14.14 31.27 -40.71
C VAL A 769 12.98 31.74 -41.58
N LYS A 770 13.24 32.02 -42.87
CA LYS A 770 12.18 32.37 -43.84
C LYS A 770 11.11 31.28 -43.97
N GLY A 771 11.49 30.01 -43.86
CA GLY A 771 10.54 28.88 -43.84
C GLY A 771 9.54 28.98 -42.69
N TYR A 772 10.01 29.26 -41.47
CA TYR A 772 9.12 29.44 -40.31
C TYR A 772 8.22 30.67 -40.41
N GLU A 773 8.74 31.78 -40.96
CA GLU A 773 7.96 33.00 -41.20
C GLU A 773 6.88 32.78 -42.27
N ALA A 774 7.23 32.08 -43.36
CA ALA A 774 6.30 31.72 -44.41
C ALA A 774 5.16 30.82 -43.88
N TRP A 775 5.50 29.81 -43.08
CA TRP A 775 4.50 28.96 -42.42
C TRP A 775 3.57 29.76 -41.51
N ARG A 776 4.12 30.68 -40.70
CA ARG A 776 3.31 31.57 -39.85
C ARG A 776 2.36 32.44 -40.67
N ASN A 777 2.82 32.97 -41.79
CA ASN A 777 2.03 33.84 -42.64
C ASN A 777 0.93 33.06 -43.38
N ALA A 778 1.20 31.81 -43.76
CA ALA A 778 0.22 30.91 -44.37
C ALA A 778 -0.95 30.56 -43.43
N LEU A 779 -0.74 30.59 -42.11
CA LEU A 779 -1.81 30.39 -41.12
C LEU A 779 -2.67 31.64 -40.85
N LYS A 780 -2.21 32.82 -41.28
CA LYS A 780 -2.92 34.09 -41.08
C LYS A 780 -3.74 34.53 -42.29
N GLY A 781 -3.46 33.98 -43.47
CA GLY A 781 -4.21 34.20 -44.70
C GLY A 781 -5.25 33.10 -44.88
#